data_AF-A0A7S4LK24-F1
#
_entry.id   AF-A0A7S4LK24-F1
#
_cell.length_a   1.000
_cell.length_b   1.000
_cell.length_c   1.000
_cell.angle_alpha   90.00
_cell.angle_beta   90.00
_cell.angle_gamma   90.00
#
_symmetry.space_group_name_H-M   'P 1'
#
loop_
_entity.id
_entity.type
_entity.pdbx_description
1 polymer ?
#
loop_
_entity_poly.entity_id
_entity_poly.type
_entity_poly.pdbx_seq_one_letter_code
_entity_poly.pdbx_strand_id
1 'polypeptide(L)'
;FFSCSFSKMCGNFGLLLLASAGGNLGLPLLKEMCEVTMMRGAQSAGVVTYMPGGSTGAHGKRSRVLNSKRSDLSDLIAHKLKRTVARQSKSTEPVFYCGHTRFATSSLTTLDGCHPHQWTSPSVMSFWDGFRDNRFSSSRRTVENFITHNGDFDAFTVGTHTYDLSAVQAWLQRVLWTPMPSTVDSAVVAGLVDLLRTQGLWTLSVRYAFVFAGGHEDLDYDMPSLKEIEAVAHVLEAVFEAKVVTESVGSTHRSIRSEVVTAAVDQLASDQPFGFDLESGLLHEFVLAAVNAFFDNDLYHSVRQLLSNSKGSFGLSVSSSLDSHRQFVMAARGQTMSVAFYPQLGAVLYGSEQAAVKVALGHITKSPATKLDEAIRLDLDDLGGEVCLMDWGEGPPTMSASASTAAVPQWQMQGQVSLTLAHDSSLGDHRAFAERLVRLQNNEHMLPLPKAAADPVAQDIADIPRFMKSITDSFRTEGSLNSSAANHFVDQVAKRIRKHSCCLEHLKAINEIDILITGCEVSLWVAEQFASDLSVIFPGLVVKALSANKLLALKGQLLPHPITGFAGSQWNLTDTLVIIVSHSGGTFAPLAVSNLLQPLTSNVYLVASEWDTQIGKQLRAGQSQPCLFVTNIGVRPAEPCSLSVAATHHLLTCLLVCLMQSVSDQKLSQFVGSKYKQADVRQLETNATLCVQALEDITGTTAELVPKDSATAKELRAQGATWADHVLELPLAWLLSAAYIVATVVS
;
A
#
# COMPACT_ATOMS: atom_id res chain seq x y z
N PHE A 1 18.49 -23.11 3.79
CA PHE A 1 17.40 -22.58 2.96
C PHE A 1 16.08 -22.72 3.72
N PHE A 2 15.71 -21.70 4.48
CA PHE A 2 14.46 -21.70 5.26
C PHE A 2 13.36 -20.96 4.49
N SER A 3 12.29 -21.69 4.18
CA SER A 3 11.03 -21.16 3.65
C SER A 3 10.21 -20.59 4.82
N CYS A 4 10.52 -19.37 5.25
CA CYS A 4 9.54 -18.54 5.96
C CYS A 4 8.64 -17.89 4.89
N SER A 5 7.33 -17.81 5.16
CA SER A 5 6.36 -17.16 4.29
C SER A 5 6.84 -15.76 3.91
N PHE A 6 7.30 -15.61 2.67
CA PHE A 6 7.46 -14.30 2.05
C PHE A 6 6.10 -13.60 2.17
N SER A 7 6.04 -12.49 2.87
CA SER A 7 4.98 -11.51 2.65
C SER A 7 5.22 -10.98 1.24
N LYS A 8 4.53 -11.57 0.27
CA LYS A 8 4.71 -11.32 -1.15
C LYS A 8 3.93 -10.07 -1.50
N MET A 9 4.66 -8.99 -1.69
CA MET A 9 4.08 -7.66 -1.77
C MET A 9 3.90 -7.27 -3.23
N CYS A 10 2.70 -7.51 -3.73
CA CYS A 10 2.16 -6.81 -4.89
C CYS A 10 2.04 -5.31 -4.59
N GLY A 11 1.72 -4.49 -5.59
CA GLY A 11 1.52 -3.07 -5.32
C GLY A 11 0.73 -2.33 -6.39
N ASN A 12 -0.22 -1.52 -5.91
CA ASN A 12 -0.97 -0.57 -6.74
C ASN A 12 -0.09 0.63 -7.07
N PHE A 13 -0.24 1.14 -8.29
CA PHE A 13 0.34 2.41 -8.71
C PHE A 13 -0.56 3.04 -9.77
N GLY A 14 -0.68 4.35 -9.78
CA GLY A 14 -1.48 5.04 -10.78
C GLY A 14 -1.31 6.54 -10.75
N LEU A 15 -1.90 7.17 -11.77
CA LEU A 15 -1.66 8.56 -12.09
C LEU A 15 -2.91 9.18 -12.69
N LEU A 16 -3.27 10.36 -12.22
CA LEU A 16 -4.16 11.30 -12.89
C LEU A 16 -3.32 12.48 -13.40
N LEU A 17 -3.36 12.71 -14.71
CA LEU A 17 -2.81 13.92 -15.32
C LEU A 17 -3.95 14.86 -15.64
N LEU A 18 -3.91 16.07 -15.10
CA LEU A 18 -4.83 17.13 -15.45
C LEU A 18 -4.46 17.73 -16.81
N ALA A 19 -5.42 18.41 -17.44
CA ALA A 19 -5.23 19.11 -18.70
C ALA A 19 -3.99 20.05 -18.71
N SER A 20 -3.68 20.62 -17.55
CA SER A 20 -2.55 21.53 -17.32
C SER A 20 -1.17 20.87 -17.37
N ALA A 21 -1.08 19.54 -17.24
CA ALA A 21 0.19 18.82 -17.12
C ALA A 21 1.00 18.72 -18.43
N GLY A 22 0.34 18.82 -19.58
CA GLY A 22 0.95 18.53 -20.88
C GLY A 22 1.20 17.02 -21.09
N GLY A 23 0.86 16.50 -22.26
CA GLY A 23 0.72 15.05 -22.51
C GLY A 23 1.98 14.17 -22.46
N ASN A 24 3.16 14.68 -22.09
CA ASN A 24 4.42 13.93 -22.18
C ASN A 24 4.92 13.36 -20.83
N LEU A 25 4.33 13.76 -19.70
CA LEU A 25 4.83 13.38 -18.38
C LEU A 25 4.32 12.00 -17.89
N GLY A 26 3.22 11.50 -18.46
CA GLY A 26 2.53 10.33 -17.92
C GLY A 26 3.30 9.01 -17.99
N LEU A 27 3.87 8.71 -19.16
CA LEU A 27 4.62 7.47 -19.35
C LEU A 27 5.92 7.42 -18.52
N PRO A 28 6.75 8.49 -18.47
CA PRO A 28 7.91 8.53 -17.58
C PRO A 28 7.54 8.29 -16.10
N LEU A 29 6.53 9.00 -15.58
CA LEU A 29 6.12 8.84 -14.19
C LEU A 29 5.63 7.43 -13.91
N LEU A 30 4.75 6.87 -14.75
CA LEU A 30 4.24 5.50 -14.57
C LEU A 30 5.37 4.46 -14.62
N LYS A 31 6.39 4.68 -15.45
CA LYS A 31 7.56 3.81 -15.50
C LYS A 31 8.32 3.86 -14.17
N GLU A 32 8.68 5.04 -13.68
CA GLU A 32 9.39 5.22 -12.41
C GLU A 32 8.57 4.69 -11.22
N MET A 33 7.25 4.90 -11.21
CA MET A 33 6.36 4.31 -10.19
C MET A 33 6.42 2.79 -10.22
N CYS A 34 6.40 2.19 -11.42
CA CYS A 34 6.50 0.75 -11.60
C CYS A 34 7.87 0.23 -11.13
N GLU A 35 8.97 0.89 -11.47
CA GLU A 35 10.35 0.57 -11.03
C GLU A 35 10.44 0.49 -9.49
N VAL A 36 9.87 1.48 -8.80
CA VAL A 36 9.85 1.51 -7.32
C VAL A 36 8.93 0.42 -6.77
N THR A 37 7.74 0.25 -7.34
CA THR A 37 6.77 -0.73 -6.83
C THR A 37 7.27 -2.17 -7.05
N MET A 38 8.00 -2.43 -8.15
CA MET A 38 8.49 -3.76 -8.50
C MET A 38 9.76 -4.20 -7.77
N MET A 39 10.43 -3.33 -6.99
CA MET A 39 11.64 -3.66 -6.21
C MET A 39 11.47 -4.88 -5.31
N ARG A 40 10.22 -5.28 -5.04
CA ARG A 40 9.83 -6.44 -4.24
C ARG A 40 9.74 -7.75 -5.05
N GLY A 41 10.23 -7.75 -6.31
CA GLY A 41 10.34 -8.93 -7.17
C GLY A 41 9.12 -9.21 -8.05
N ALA A 42 8.41 -8.16 -8.50
CA ALA A 42 7.19 -8.35 -9.29
C ALA A 42 7.43 -9.10 -10.61
N GLN A 43 6.48 -9.98 -10.95
CA GLN A 43 6.57 -10.89 -12.10
C GLN A 43 5.55 -10.56 -13.19
N SER A 44 4.55 -9.74 -12.89
CA SER A 44 3.61 -9.22 -13.89
C SER A 44 3.16 -7.83 -13.51
N ALA A 45 2.79 -7.04 -14.52
CA ALA A 45 2.23 -5.72 -14.31
C ALA A 45 1.11 -5.48 -15.32
N GLY A 46 0.14 -4.67 -14.92
CA GLY A 46 -0.81 -4.14 -15.86
C GLY A 46 -1.27 -2.74 -15.49
N VAL A 47 -1.77 -2.04 -16.50
CA VAL A 47 -2.33 -0.70 -16.40
C VAL A 47 -3.60 -0.65 -17.25
N VAL A 48 -4.65 -0.02 -16.74
CA VAL A 48 -5.83 0.38 -17.51
C VAL A 48 -5.88 1.90 -17.60
N THR A 49 -6.30 2.37 -18.76
CA THR A 49 -6.70 3.77 -19.02
C THR A 49 -7.95 3.76 -19.88
N TYR A 50 -8.68 4.87 -19.91
CA TYR A 50 -9.92 4.98 -20.67
C TYR A 50 -9.71 5.78 -21.95
N MET A 51 -10.31 5.28 -23.03
CA MET A 51 -10.31 5.92 -24.35
C MET A 51 -11.73 6.36 -24.69
N PRO A 52 -11.90 7.52 -25.36
CA PRO A 52 -13.20 7.91 -25.90
C PRO A 52 -13.70 6.87 -26.92
N GLY A 53 -14.95 6.41 -26.77
CA GLY A 53 -15.60 5.42 -27.65
C GLY A 53 -16.69 5.98 -28.55
N GLY A 54 -16.72 7.29 -28.78
CA GLY A 54 -17.77 7.92 -29.59
C GLY A 54 -19.12 7.94 -28.87
N SER A 55 -20.18 7.47 -29.53
CA SER A 55 -21.56 7.56 -29.02
C SER A 55 -21.83 6.71 -27.78
N THR A 56 -21.05 5.64 -27.55
CA THR A 56 -21.26 4.72 -26.41
C THR A 56 -20.43 5.07 -25.17
N GLY A 57 -19.81 6.25 -25.13
CA GLY A 57 -18.99 6.70 -23.98
C GLY A 57 -17.57 6.13 -23.99
N ALA A 58 -16.89 6.15 -22.84
CA ALA A 58 -15.50 5.71 -22.71
C ALA A 58 -15.37 4.18 -22.64
N HIS A 59 -14.22 3.66 -23.05
CA HIS A 59 -13.87 2.23 -22.96
C HIS A 59 -12.49 2.05 -22.34
N GLY A 60 -12.34 1.06 -21.48
CA GLY A 60 -11.08 0.68 -20.87
C GLY A 60 -10.14 0.00 -21.86
N LYS A 61 -8.86 0.39 -21.81
CA LYS A 61 -7.76 -0.28 -22.52
C LYS A 61 -6.75 -0.80 -21.51
N ARG A 62 -6.77 -2.12 -21.30
CA ARG A 62 -5.81 -2.83 -20.45
C ARG A 62 -4.54 -3.15 -21.21
N SER A 63 -3.41 -2.74 -20.65
CA SER A 63 -2.06 -3.17 -21.04
C SER A 63 -1.54 -4.08 -19.94
N ARG A 64 -1.37 -5.38 -20.21
CA ARG A 64 -0.85 -6.38 -19.24
C ARG A 64 0.40 -7.06 -19.78
N VAL A 65 1.41 -7.27 -18.94
CA VAL A 65 2.67 -7.90 -19.31
C VAL A 65 3.10 -8.90 -18.24
N LEU A 66 3.74 -9.98 -18.68
CA LEU A 66 4.43 -10.93 -17.81
C LEU A 66 5.93 -10.69 -17.97
N ASN A 67 6.63 -10.67 -16.84
CA ASN A 67 8.07 -10.53 -16.84
C ASN A 67 8.72 -11.86 -17.26
N SER A 68 9.66 -11.80 -18.19
CA SER A 68 10.57 -12.91 -18.46
C SER A 68 11.76 -12.83 -17.48
N LYS A 69 12.54 -13.92 -17.34
CA LYS A 69 13.68 -13.97 -16.41
C LYS A 69 14.74 -12.86 -16.59
N ARG A 70 14.79 -12.19 -17.75
CA ARG A 70 15.84 -11.20 -18.09
C ARG A 70 15.28 -9.89 -18.65
N SER A 71 14.02 -9.58 -18.37
CA SER A 71 13.41 -8.32 -18.80
C SER A 71 13.13 -7.42 -17.61
N ASP A 72 13.05 -6.12 -17.90
CA ASP A 72 12.58 -5.12 -16.96
C ASP A 72 11.07 -4.94 -17.12
N LEU A 73 10.33 -5.16 -16.04
CA LEU A 73 8.87 -5.11 -16.06
C LEU A 73 8.34 -3.69 -16.32
N SER A 74 9.04 -2.67 -15.82
CA SER A 74 8.70 -1.26 -16.02
C SER A 74 8.86 -0.85 -17.49
N ASP A 75 9.92 -1.32 -18.15
CA ASP A 75 10.12 -1.10 -19.58
C ASP A 75 9.06 -1.81 -20.41
N LEU A 76 8.74 -3.07 -20.08
CA LEU A 76 7.73 -3.84 -20.81
C LEU A 76 6.36 -3.17 -20.76
N ILE A 77 5.91 -2.75 -19.57
CA ILE A 77 4.61 -2.11 -19.42
C ILE A 77 4.60 -0.73 -20.07
N ALA A 78 5.66 0.06 -19.94
CA ALA A 78 5.77 1.38 -20.57
C ALA A 78 5.74 1.28 -22.10
N HIS A 79 6.46 0.32 -22.69
CA HIS A 79 6.42 0.07 -24.13
C HIS A 79 5.03 -0.36 -24.62
N LYS A 80 4.35 -1.24 -23.88
CA LYS A 80 2.99 -1.67 -24.22
C LYS A 80 2.00 -0.52 -24.11
N LEU A 81 2.07 0.25 -23.04
CA LEU A 81 1.22 1.41 -22.80
C LEU A 81 1.44 2.48 -23.87
N LYS A 82 2.69 2.78 -24.24
CA LYS A 82 3.03 3.69 -25.34
C LYS A 82 2.32 3.32 -26.64
N ARG A 83 2.24 2.03 -26.99
CA ARG A 83 1.49 1.57 -28.17
C ARG A 83 -0.02 1.78 -28.03
N THR A 84 -0.55 1.55 -26.84
CA THR A 84 -1.97 1.75 -26.51
C THR A 84 -2.37 3.23 -26.60
N VAL A 85 -1.55 4.13 -26.03
CA VAL A 85 -1.85 5.57 -25.95
C VAL A 85 -1.27 6.40 -27.10
N ALA A 86 -0.44 5.83 -27.99
CA ALA A 86 0.11 6.55 -29.15
C ALA A 86 -0.99 7.14 -30.05
N ARG A 87 -2.19 6.54 -30.04
CA ARG A 87 -3.37 7.01 -30.78
C ARG A 87 -4.13 8.14 -30.08
N GLN A 88 -3.77 8.47 -28.84
CA GLN A 88 -4.41 9.47 -27.98
C GLN A 88 -3.72 10.85 -28.09
N SER A 89 -2.74 11.00 -28.99
CA SER A 89 -1.87 12.18 -29.07
C SER A 89 -2.69 13.46 -29.29
N LYS A 90 -2.63 14.38 -28.30
CA LYS A 90 -3.22 15.73 -28.23
C LYS A 90 -4.61 15.88 -27.57
N SER A 91 -5.04 14.96 -26.71
CA SER A 91 -6.18 15.29 -25.85
C SER A 91 -5.81 16.37 -24.82
N THR A 92 -6.64 17.41 -24.69
CA THR A 92 -6.59 18.41 -23.61
C THR A 92 -7.37 17.95 -22.38
N GLU A 93 -7.94 16.75 -22.40
CA GLU A 93 -8.71 16.20 -21.28
C GLU A 93 -7.80 15.53 -20.24
N PRO A 94 -8.23 15.49 -18.97
CA PRO A 94 -7.54 14.71 -17.96
C PRO A 94 -7.40 13.24 -18.37
N VAL A 95 -6.25 12.62 -18.04
CA VAL A 95 -5.98 11.22 -18.35
C VAL A 95 -5.70 10.46 -17.06
N PHE A 96 -6.45 9.39 -16.85
CA PHE A 96 -6.33 8.50 -15.70
C PHE A 96 -5.67 7.17 -16.07
N TYR A 97 -4.78 6.70 -15.20
CA TYR A 97 -4.12 5.41 -15.27
C TYR A 97 -4.26 4.67 -13.94
N CYS A 98 -4.70 3.42 -14.00
CA CYS A 98 -4.80 2.52 -12.86
C CYS A 98 -3.98 1.26 -13.10
N GLY A 99 -2.93 1.07 -12.30
CA GLY A 99 -1.95 0.04 -12.48
C GLY A 99 -1.65 -0.76 -11.23
N HIS A 100 -1.05 -1.93 -11.44
CA HIS A 100 -0.65 -2.83 -10.39
C HIS A 100 0.48 -3.74 -10.83
N THR A 101 1.42 -4.00 -9.92
CA THR A 101 2.46 -5.02 -10.07
C THR A 101 2.13 -6.20 -9.16
N ARG A 102 2.28 -7.42 -9.68
CA ARG A 102 1.95 -8.65 -8.96
C ARG A 102 3.18 -9.54 -8.80
N PHE A 103 3.33 -10.12 -7.62
CA PHE A 103 4.29 -11.17 -7.28
C PHE A 103 3.57 -12.53 -7.24
N ALA A 104 4.11 -13.60 -7.85
CA ALA A 104 3.43 -14.90 -7.76
C ALA A 104 3.70 -15.62 -6.44
N THR A 105 2.62 -16.00 -5.77
CA THR A 105 2.66 -16.54 -4.40
C THR A 105 2.86 -18.05 -4.30
N SER A 106 2.57 -18.79 -5.35
CA SER A 106 2.76 -20.26 -5.39
C SER A 106 2.57 -20.86 -6.78
N SER A 107 2.04 -20.08 -7.73
CA SER A 107 1.67 -20.53 -9.07
C SER A 107 2.51 -19.86 -10.16
N LEU A 108 2.48 -20.44 -11.35
CA LEU A 108 3.00 -19.81 -12.56
C LEU A 108 2.30 -18.45 -12.75
N THR A 109 3.05 -17.38 -12.99
CA THR A 109 2.46 -16.08 -13.32
C THR A 109 1.72 -16.20 -14.64
N THR A 110 0.39 -16.03 -14.63
CA THR A 110 -0.46 -16.04 -15.83
C THR A 110 -1.01 -14.66 -16.12
N LEU A 111 -1.36 -14.41 -17.39
CA LEU A 111 -2.03 -13.16 -17.78
C LEU A 111 -3.42 -13.04 -17.15
N ASP A 112 -4.11 -14.15 -16.90
CA ASP A 112 -5.45 -14.15 -16.30
C ASP A 112 -5.40 -13.77 -14.82
N GLY A 113 -4.31 -14.10 -14.13
CA GLY A 113 -4.01 -13.63 -12.78
C GLY A 113 -3.37 -12.24 -12.73
N CYS A 114 -3.24 -11.53 -13.86
CA CYS A 114 -2.65 -10.19 -13.91
C CYS A 114 -3.73 -9.11 -13.93
N HIS A 115 -3.62 -8.18 -12.99
CA HIS A 115 -4.38 -6.93 -12.92
C HIS A 115 -4.20 -6.03 -14.16
N PRO A 116 -5.08 -5.02 -14.34
CA PRO A 116 -6.35 -4.81 -13.66
C PRO A 116 -7.38 -5.90 -14.00
N HIS A 117 -8.10 -6.35 -12.97
CA HIS A 117 -9.12 -7.39 -13.11
C HIS A 117 -10.46 -6.78 -13.52
N GLN A 118 -11.22 -7.59 -14.25
CA GLN A 118 -12.57 -7.33 -14.74
C GLN A 118 -13.28 -8.68 -14.71
N TRP A 119 -14.49 -8.73 -14.18
CA TRP A 119 -15.31 -9.95 -14.20
C TRP A 119 -16.14 -10.01 -15.47
N THR A 120 -17.03 -9.04 -15.66
CA THR A 120 -17.95 -9.00 -16.79
C THR A 120 -17.29 -8.28 -17.98
N SER A 121 -17.45 -8.83 -19.17
CA SER A 121 -16.99 -8.16 -20.40
C SER A 121 -17.75 -6.85 -20.64
N PRO A 122 -17.17 -5.89 -21.39
CA PRO A 122 -17.84 -4.63 -21.69
C PRO A 122 -19.20 -4.87 -22.36
N SER A 123 -20.24 -4.21 -21.85
CA SER A 123 -21.60 -4.35 -22.36
C SER A 123 -22.22 -2.96 -22.56
N VAL A 124 -23.06 -2.81 -23.59
CA VAL A 124 -23.75 -1.54 -23.84
C VAL A 124 -25.14 -1.60 -23.22
N MET A 125 -25.42 -0.69 -22.29
CA MET A 125 -26.67 -0.63 -21.53
C MET A 125 -27.35 0.74 -21.65
N SER A 126 -28.65 0.80 -21.35
CA SER A 126 -29.37 2.06 -21.12
C SER A 126 -28.89 2.64 -19.80
N PHE A 127 -28.22 3.78 -19.84
CA PHE A 127 -27.69 4.47 -18.67
C PHE A 127 -28.38 5.81 -18.51
N TRP A 128 -28.99 5.99 -17.35
CA TRP A 128 -29.57 7.23 -16.91
C TRP A 128 -28.52 8.07 -16.20
N ASP A 129 -28.34 9.30 -16.64
CA ASP A 129 -27.51 10.32 -15.99
C ASP A 129 -28.40 11.43 -15.40
N GLY A 130 -27.83 12.45 -14.76
CA GLY A 130 -28.55 13.63 -14.31
C GLY A 130 -28.95 13.62 -12.84
N PHE A 131 -28.43 12.67 -12.06
CA PHE A 131 -28.67 12.54 -10.61
C PHE A 131 -28.24 13.75 -9.78
N ARG A 132 -27.35 14.61 -10.30
CA ARG A 132 -26.87 15.78 -9.56
C ARG A 132 -27.89 16.92 -9.54
N ASP A 133 -28.56 17.14 -10.66
CA ASP A 133 -29.43 18.31 -10.87
C ASP A 133 -30.90 17.92 -11.07
N ASN A 134 -31.24 16.64 -10.84
CA ASN A 134 -32.54 16.04 -11.17
C ASN A 134 -32.95 16.21 -12.64
N ARG A 135 -31.96 16.27 -13.54
CA ARG A 135 -32.18 16.43 -14.99
C ARG A 135 -31.85 15.13 -15.70
N PHE A 136 -32.75 14.17 -15.55
CA PHE A 136 -32.51 12.81 -16.01
C PHE A 136 -32.49 12.70 -17.53
N SER A 137 -31.51 11.99 -18.06
CA SER A 137 -31.46 11.64 -19.48
C SER A 137 -30.89 10.24 -19.66
N SER A 138 -31.49 9.47 -20.56
CA SER A 138 -31.01 8.14 -20.91
C SER A 138 -30.12 8.18 -22.13
N SER A 139 -29.02 7.43 -22.09
CA SER A 139 -28.14 7.22 -23.23
C SER A 139 -27.55 5.81 -23.22
N ARG A 140 -27.22 5.30 -24.40
CA ARG A 140 -26.54 3.99 -24.51
C ARG A 140 -25.07 4.17 -24.14
N ARG A 141 -24.63 3.56 -23.03
CA ARG A 141 -23.26 3.64 -22.54
C ARG A 141 -22.64 2.26 -22.38
N THR A 142 -21.34 2.20 -22.60
CA THR A 142 -20.53 1.02 -22.31
C THR A 142 -20.31 0.95 -20.81
N VAL A 143 -20.63 -0.18 -20.21
CA VAL A 143 -20.46 -0.49 -18.79
C VAL A 143 -19.36 -1.53 -18.65
N GLU A 144 -18.30 -1.14 -17.97
CA GLU A 144 -17.21 -2.00 -17.56
C GLU A 144 -16.50 -1.43 -16.34
N ASN A 145 -16.14 -2.30 -15.40
CA ASN A 145 -15.42 -1.95 -14.20
C ASN A 145 -14.05 -2.63 -14.19
N PHE A 146 -13.06 -1.92 -13.64
CA PHE A 146 -11.73 -2.44 -13.42
C PHE A 146 -11.31 -2.21 -11.97
N ILE A 147 -10.59 -3.19 -11.43
CA ILE A 147 -9.98 -3.08 -10.12
C ILE A 147 -8.50 -3.41 -10.14
N THR A 148 -7.74 -2.70 -9.31
CA THR A 148 -6.42 -3.12 -8.83
C THR A 148 -6.51 -3.38 -7.33
N HIS A 149 -5.94 -4.50 -6.90
CA HIS A 149 -6.10 -5.00 -5.54
C HIS A 149 -4.77 -5.52 -5.03
N ASN A 150 -4.31 -4.95 -3.93
CA ASN A 150 -3.22 -5.45 -3.12
C ASN A 150 -3.79 -5.90 -1.78
N GLY A 151 -3.51 -7.12 -1.34
CA GLY A 151 -4.10 -7.71 -0.15
C GLY A 151 -4.76 -9.05 -0.45
N ASP A 152 -5.56 -9.52 0.50
CA ASP A 152 -6.22 -10.83 0.47
C ASP A 152 -7.71 -10.62 0.73
N PHE A 153 -8.56 -11.21 -0.10
CA PHE A 153 -10.00 -11.32 0.15
C PHE A 153 -10.34 -12.69 0.71
N ASP A 154 -10.89 -12.72 1.93
CA ASP A 154 -11.16 -13.97 2.66
C ASP A 154 -12.63 -14.41 2.55
N ALA A 155 -13.56 -13.46 2.73
CA ALA A 155 -14.99 -13.73 2.84
C ALA A 155 -15.85 -12.49 2.56
N PHE A 156 -17.13 -12.71 2.28
CA PHE A 156 -18.13 -11.66 2.07
C PHE A 156 -19.43 -11.96 2.80
N THR A 157 -20.02 -10.94 3.40
CA THR A 157 -21.29 -11.01 4.12
C THR A 157 -22.45 -10.73 3.17
N VAL A 158 -23.39 -11.66 3.09
CA VAL A 158 -24.67 -11.50 2.37
C VAL A 158 -25.79 -11.74 3.38
N GLY A 159 -26.64 -10.74 3.59
CA GLY A 159 -27.61 -10.75 4.67
C GLY A 159 -26.91 -10.81 6.04
N THR A 160 -27.25 -11.81 6.85
CA THR A 160 -26.66 -12.05 8.18
C THR A 160 -25.51 -13.06 8.18
N HIS A 161 -25.23 -13.69 7.03
CA HIS A 161 -24.28 -14.78 6.90
C HIS A 161 -23.00 -14.33 6.21
N THR A 162 -21.85 -14.85 6.66
CA THR A 162 -20.54 -14.59 6.05
C THR A 162 -20.05 -15.84 5.35
N TYR A 163 -19.76 -15.70 4.06
CA TYR A 163 -19.39 -16.80 3.17
C TYR A 163 -17.93 -16.67 2.77
N ASP A 164 -17.21 -17.80 2.77
CA ASP A 164 -15.81 -17.83 2.32
C ASP A 164 -15.66 -17.54 0.82
N LEU A 165 -14.42 -17.26 0.42
CA LEU A 165 -14.02 -16.99 -0.96
C LEU A 165 -14.60 -17.99 -1.98
N SER A 166 -14.58 -19.29 -1.68
CA SER A 166 -14.98 -20.33 -2.64
C SER A 166 -16.50 -20.33 -2.88
N ALA A 167 -17.28 -20.12 -1.82
CA ALA A 167 -18.73 -19.98 -1.92
C ALA A 167 -19.10 -18.73 -2.72
N VAL A 168 -18.43 -17.60 -2.45
CA VAL A 168 -18.65 -16.34 -3.18
C VAL A 168 -18.26 -16.47 -4.66
N GLN A 169 -17.16 -17.17 -4.98
CA GLN A 169 -16.76 -17.44 -6.37
C GLN A 169 -17.81 -18.20 -7.17
N ALA A 170 -18.38 -19.26 -6.59
CA ALA A 170 -19.42 -20.05 -7.24
C ALA A 170 -20.72 -19.25 -7.40
N TRP A 171 -21.08 -18.48 -6.37
CA TRP A 171 -22.26 -17.64 -6.36
C TRP A 171 -22.21 -16.51 -7.40
N LEU A 172 -21.09 -15.79 -7.51
CA LEU A 172 -20.94 -14.71 -8.50
C LEU A 172 -21.08 -15.20 -9.95
N GLN A 173 -20.67 -16.44 -10.26
CA GLN A 173 -20.86 -17.00 -11.59
C GLN A 173 -22.34 -17.14 -11.96
N ARG A 174 -23.17 -17.52 -10.99
CA ARG A 174 -24.63 -17.60 -11.17
C ARG A 174 -25.24 -16.22 -11.26
N VAL A 175 -24.91 -15.33 -10.32
CA VAL A 175 -25.51 -13.99 -10.21
C VAL A 175 -25.14 -13.10 -11.40
N LEU A 176 -23.90 -13.17 -11.89
CA LEU A 176 -23.43 -12.32 -12.99
C LEU A 176 -23.60 -12.95 -14.37
N TRP A 177 -24.17 -14.16 -14.44
CA TRP A 177 -24.33 -14.96 -15.67
C TRP A 177 -23.05 -15.08 -16.51
N THR A 178 -21.88 -15.01 -15.86
CA THR A 178 -20.58 -14.94 -16.51
C THR A 178 -19.63 -15.88 -15.79
N PRO A 179 -18.89 -16.75 -16.52
CA PRO A 179 -17.92 -17.64 -15.90
C PRO A 179 -16.82 -16.83 -15.20
N MET A 180 -16.27 -17.40 -14.13
CA MET A 180 -15.21 -16.75 -13.37
C MET A 180 -13.98 -16.54 -14.27
N PRO A 181 -13.46 -15.31 -14.41
CA PRO A 181 -12.39 -15.01 -15.37
C PRO A 181 -11.02 -15.53 -14.91
N SER A 182 -10.84 -15.73 -13.60
CA SER A 182 -9.60 -16.17 -12.97
C SER A 182 -9.89 -16.64 -11.55
N THR A 183 -9.14 -17.61 -11.06
CA THR A 183 -9.31 -18.17 -9.70
C THR A 183 -8.70 -17.28 -8.61
N VAL A 184 -8.06 -16.17 -8.99
CA VAL A 184 -7.49 -15.22 -8.02
C VAL A 184 -8.61 -14.49 -7.28
N ASP A 185 -8.39 -14.23 -5.99
CA ASP A 185 -9.31 -13.52 -5.10
C ASP A 185 -9.72 -12.13 -5.64
N SER A 186 -8.80 -11.43 -6.29
CA SER A 186 -9.00 -10.11 -6.88
C SER A 186 -10.02 -10.13 -8.02
N ALA A 187 -10.22 -11.27 -8.69
CA ALA A 187 -11.31 -11.41 -9.66
C ALA A 187 -12.67 -11.34 -8.96
N VAL A 188 -12.80 -11.95 -7.78
CA VAL A 188 -14.03 -11.92 -6.97
C VAL A 188 -14.37 -10.50 -6.57
N VAL A 189 -13.36 -9.72 -6.14
CA VAL A 189 -13.53 -8.28 -5.85
C VAL A 189 -14.07 -7.54 -7.07
N ALA A 190 -13.57 -7.84 -8.28
CA ALA A 190 -14.11 -7.25 -9.52
C ALA A 190 -15.58 -7.65 -9.78
N GLY A 191 -15.94 -8.91 -9.52
CA GLY A 191 -17.33 -9.40 -9.64
C GLY A 191 -18.26 -8.75 -8.61
N LEU A 192 -17.80 -8.56 -7.37
CA LEU A 192 -18.55 -7.82 -6.35
C LEU A 192 -18.77 -6.36 -6.78
N VAL A 193 -17.78 -5.70 -7.36
CA VAL A 193 -17.98 -4.35 -7.93
C VAL A 193 -19.02 -4.37 -9.05
N ASP A 194 -18.98 -5.35 -9.96
CA ASP A 194 -19.98 -5.50 -11.03
C ASP A 194 -21.40 -5.76 -10.48
N LEU A 195 -21.53 -6.44 -9.34
CA LEU A 195 -22.80 -6.67 -8.66
C LEU A 195 -23.31 -5.39 -7.98
N LEU A 196 -22.43 -4.65 -7.32
CA LEU A 196 -22.78 -3.51 -6.48
C LEU A 196 -22.97 -2.22 -7.28
N ARG A 197 -22.16 -1.93 -8.30
CA ARG A 197 -22.23 -0.68 -9.10
C ARG A 197 -23.43 -0.70 -10.06
N THR A 198 -24.55 -0.12 -9.64
CA THR A 198 -25.80 -0.17 -10.42
C THR A 198 -26.48 1.19 -10.65
N GLN A 199 -26.01 2.29 -10.05
CA GLN A 199 -26.65 3.60 -10.24
C GLN A 199 -26.80 3.95 -11.73
N GLY A 200 -28.00 4.36 -12.13
CA GLY A 200 -28.35 4.69 -13.51
C GLY A 200 -28.66 3.48 -14.41
N LEU A 201 -28.59 2.25 -13.89
CA LEU A 201 -28.78 1.02 -14.67
C LEU A 201 -29.92 0.18 -14.07
N TRP A 202 -31.12 0.25 -14.66
CA TRP A 202 -32.29 -0.49 -14.17
C TRP A 202 -32.07 -2.00 -14.15
N THR A 203 -31.57 -2.58 -15.26
CA THR A 203 -31.30 -4.02 -15.34
C THR A 203 -30.38 -4.52 -14.23
N LEU A 204 -29.31 -3.78 -13.93
CA LEU A 204 -28.39 -4.17 -12.87
C LEU A 204 -28.98 -3.93 -11.47
N SER A 205 -29.81 -2.90 -11.30
CA SER A 205 -30.47 -2.58 -10.04
C SER A 205 -31.56 -3.60 -9.67
N VAL A 206 -32.29 -4.12 -10.66
CA VAL A 206 -33.23 -5.24 -10.50
C VAL A 206 -32.49 -6.51 -10.07
N ARG A 207 -31.36 -6.82 -10.71
CA ARG A 207 -30.50 -7.93 -10.28
C ARG A 207 -30.00 -7.76 -8.85
N TYR A 208 -29.51 -6.57 -8.50
CA TYR A 208 -29.08 -6.26 -7.14
C TYR A 208 -30.20 -6.49 -6.13
N ALA A 209 -31.41 -6.00 -6.42
CA ALA A 209 -32.57 -6.14 -5.54
C ALA A 209 -32.99 -7.59 -5.36
N PHE A 210 -32.97 -8.39 -6.43
CA PHE A 210 -33.25 -9.81 -6.33
C PHE A 210 -32.26 -10.46 -5.36
N VAL A 211 -30.97 -10.20 -5.56
CA VAL A 211 -29.89 -10.79 -4.77
C VAL A 211 -29.94 -10.41 -3.29
N PHE A 212 -30.20 -9.13 -2.95
CA PHE A 212 -30.08 -8.63 -1.57
C PHE A 212 -31.41 -8.42 -0.85
N ALA A 213 -32.53 -8.38 -1.57
CA ALA A 213 -33.88 -8.17 -1.01
C ALA A 213 -34.89 -9.25 -1.46
N GLY A 214 -34.45 -10.31 -2.13
CA GLY A 214 -35.30 -11.44 -2.54
C GLY A 214 -35.65 -12.44 -1.43
N GLY A 215 -35.28 -12.15 -0.17
CA GLY A 215 -35.60 -13.01 0.98
C GLY A 215 -34.83 -14.34 1.03
N HIS A 216 -33.67 -14.42 0.37
CA HIS A 216 -32.85 -15.64 0.33
C HIS A 216 -32.20 -15.95 1.69
N GLU A 217 -32.28 -17.21 2.13
CA GLU A 217 -31.64 -17.66 3.38
C GLU A 217 -30.12 -17.90 3.19
N ASP A 218 -29.73 -18.36 2.01
CA ASP A 218 -28.34 -18.66 1.65
C ASP A 218 -27.98 -18.25 0.20
N LEU A 219 -26.84 -18.73 -0.31
CA LEU A 219 -26.36 -18.44 -1.68
C LEU A 219 -26.90 -19.43 -2.74
N ASP A 220 -27.63 -20.47 -2.35
CA ASP A 220 -28.12 -21.56 -3.20
C ASP A 220 -29.57 -21.35 -3.63
N TYR A 221 -29.77 -20.31 -4.43
CA TYR A 221 -31.05 -20.00 -5.06
C TYR A 221 -30.91 -19.93 -6.58
N ASP A 222 -32.01 -20.19 -7.27
CA ASP A 222 -32.08 -20.07 -8.72
C ASP A 222 -32.13 -18.60 -9.14
N MET A 223 -31.11 -18.18 -9.88
CA MET A 223 -31.07 -16.86 -10.48
C MET A 223 -32.02 -16.78 -11.67
N PRO A 224 -32.92 -15.79 -11.73
CA PRO A 224 -33.71 -15.52 -12.92
C PRO A 224 -32.80 -15.30 -14.13
N SER A 225 -33.30 -15.65 -15.31
CA SER A 225 -32.59 -15.39 -16.54
C SER A 225 -32.45 -13.88 -16.79
N LEU A 226 -31.42 -13.49 -17.54
CA LEU A 226 -31.22 -12.09 -17.93
C LEU A 226 -32.47 -11.49 -18.57
N LYS A 227 -33.23 -12.27 -19.36
CA LYS A 227 -34.46 -11.81 -20.02
C LYS A 227 -35.57 -11.48 -19.03
N GLU A 228 -35.72 -12.27 -17.96
CA GLU A 228 -36.73 -12.01 -16.93
C GLU A 228 -36.35 -10.75 -16.12
N ILE A 229 -35.06 -10.57 -15.82
CA ILE A 229 -34.54 -9.34 -15.19
C ILE A 229 -34.75 -8.12 -16.09
N GLU A 230 -34.48 -8.24 -17.40
CA GLU A 230 -34.70 -7.17 -18.38
C GLU A 230 -36.19 -6.81 -18.50
N ALA A 231 -37.10 -7.79 -18.45
CA ALA A 231 -38.54 -7.54 -18.48
C ALA A 231 -39.00 -6.67 -17.30
N VAL A 232 -38.57 -6.99 -16.08
CA VAL A 232 -38.88 -6.18 -14.89
C VAL A 232 -38.21 -4.82 -14.96
N ALA A 233 -36.96 -4.76 -15.42
CA ALA A 233 -36.23 -3.50 -15.58
C ALA A 233 -36.92 -2.55 -16.58
N HIS A 234 -37.49 -3.08 -17.66
CA HIS A 234 -38.26 -2.28 -18.61
C HIS A 234 -39.52 -1.67 -18.00
N VAL A 235 -40.21 -2.39 -17.11
CA VAL A 235 -41.35 -1.83 -16.36
C VAL A 235 -40.89 -0.68 -15.47
N LEU A 236 -39.82 -0.87 -14.69
CA LEU A 236 -39.27 0.19 -13.84
C LEU A 236 -38.79 1.40 -14.65
N GLU A 237 -38.13 1.17 -15.78
CA GLU A 237 -37.68 2.23 -16.68
C GLU A 237 -38.87 3.02 -17.25
N ALA A 238 -39.93 2.35 -17.69
CA ALA A 238 -41.14 3.00 -18.20
C ALA A 238 -41.86 3.81 -17.11
N VAL A 239 -41.96 3.27 -15.89
CA VAL A 239 -42.51 4.01 -14.74
C VAL A 239 -41.67 5.25 -14.43
N PHE A 240 -40.35 5.11 -14.43
CA PHE A 240 -39.44 6.21 -14.19
C PHE A 240 -39.56 7.31 -15.26
N GLU A 241 -39.59 6.95 -16.54
CA GLU A 241 -39.75 7.89 -17.64
C GLU A 241 -41.11 8.60 -17.60
N ALA A 242 -42.19 7.87 -17.31
CA ALA A 242 -43.52 8.45 -17.17
C ALA A 242 -43.58 9.45 -15.99
N LYS A 243 -43.17 9.02 -14.79
CA LYS A 243 -43.30 9.84 -13.57
C LYS A 243 -42.30 10.97 -13.48
N VAL A 244 -41.04 10.69 -13.79
CA VAL A 244 -39.95 11.64 -13.50
C VAL A 244 -39.66 12.54 -14.68
N VAL A 245 -39.68 12.01 -15.90
CA VAL A 245 -39.34 12.78 -17.11
C VAL A 245 -40.58 13.46 -17.68
N THR A 246 -41.68 12.72 -17.84
CA THR A 246 -42.88 13.23 -18.52
C THR A 246 -43.75 14.07 -17.59
N GLU A 247 -44.08 13.52 -16.41
CA GLU A 247 -44.91 14.21 -15.43
C GLU A 247 -44.11 15.21 -14.57
N SER A 248 -42.76 15.13 -14.59
CA SER A 248 -41.86 15.98 -13.77
C SER A 248 -42.21 15.94 -12.27
N VAL A 249 -42.59 14.77 -11.76
CA VAL A 249 -43.06 14.63 -10.38
C VAL A 249 -41.86 14.61 -9.42
N GLY A 250 -42.01 15.32 -8.29
CA GLY A 250 -41.02 15.43 -7.24
C GLY A 250 -39.91 16.45 -7.51
N SER A 251 -39.54 17.23 -6.50
CA SER A 251 -38.40 18.17 -6.54
C SER A 251 -37.15 17.64 -5.84
N THR A 252 -37.28 16.49 -5.16
CA THR A 252 -36.20 15.88 -4.37
C THR A 252 -36.11 14.38 -4.67
N HIS A 253 -34.91 13.80 -4.54
CA HIS A 253 -34.70 12.36 -4.69
C HIS A 253 -35.65 11.52 -3.82
N ARG A 254 -35.97 11.98 -2.60
CA ARG A 254 -36.90 11.26 -1.73
C ARG A 254 -38.31 11.18 -2.30
N SER A 255 -38.84 12.29 -2.82
CA SER A 255 -40.18 12.32 -3.44
C SER A 255 -40.23 11.44 -4.68
N ILE A 256 -39.23 11.61 -5.56
CA ILE A 256 -39.11 10.85 -6.80
C ILE A 256 -39.09 9.35 -6.52
N ARG A 257 -38.26 8.89 -5.57
CA ARG A 257 -38.19 7.48 -5.20
C ARG A 257 -39.53 6.96 -4.68
N SER A 258 -40.18 7.70 -3.79
CA SER A 258 -41.47 7.28 -3.20
C SER A 258 -42.53 7.05 -4.28
N GLU A 259 -42.59 7.95 -5.26
CA GLU A 259 -43.56 7.87 -6.36
C GLU A 259 -43.23 6.75 -7.33
N VAL A 260 -41.96 6.59 -7.69
CA VAL A 260 -41.50 5.49 -8.56
C VAL A 260 -41.75 4.14 -7.89
N VAL A 261 -41.45 3.99 -6.60
CA VAL A 261 -41.72 2.75 -5.86
C VAL A 261 -43.21 2.44 -5.85
N THR A 262 -44.06 3.41 -5.49
CA THR A 262 -45.52 3.21 -5.44
C THR A 262 -46.06 2.78 -6.81
N ALA A 263 -45.73 3.53 -7.86
CA ALA A 263 -46.20 3.24 -9.20
C ALA A 263 -45.66 1.92 -9.77
N ALA A 264 -44.41 1.55 -9.43
CA ALA A 264 -43.81 0.30 -9.86
C ALA A 264 -44.43 -0.92 -9.16
N VAL A 265 -44.70 -0.83 -7.86
CA VAL A 265 -45.41 -1.90 -7.12
C VAL A 265 -46.79 -2.12 -7.72
N ASP A 266 -47.54 -1.05 -7.99
CA ASP A 266 -48.88 -1.15 -8.60
C ASP A 266 -48.84 -1.84 -9.97
N GLN A 267 -47.83 -1.54 -10.80
CA GLN A 267 -47.69 -2.16 -12.12
C GLN A 267 -47.22 -3.62 -12.07
N LEU A 268 -46.36 -3.97 -11.11
CA LEU A 268 -45.80 -5.33 -11.00
C LEU A 268 -46.69 -6.29 -10.19
N ALA A 269 -47.67 -5.77 -9.45
CA ALA A 269 -48.57 -6.57 -8.61
C ALA A 269 -49.37 -7.61 -9.40
N SER A 270 -49.73 -7.34 -10.67
CA SER A 270 -50.46 -8.27 -11.52
C SER A 270 -49.61 -9.43 -12.02
N ASP A 271 -48.32 -9.18 -12.22
CA ASP A 271 -47.42 -10.09 -12.92
C ASP A 271 -46.61 -10.95 -11.93
N GLN A 272 -46.57 -10.57 -10.65
CA GLN A 272 -45.89 -11.27 -9.56
C GLN A 272 -44.48 -11.76 -9.96
N PRO A 273 -43.58 -10.84 -10.37
CA PRO A 273 -42.29 -11.20 -10.91
C PRO A 273 -41.52 -12.08 -9.91
N PHE A 274 -40.93 -13.15 -10.43
CA PHE A 274 -40.13 -14.11 -9.64
C PHE A 274 -40.90 -14.83 -8.51
N GLY A 275 -42.23 -14.76 -8.51
CA GLY A 275 -43.05 -15.34 -7.45
C GLY A 275 -43.15 -14.47 -6.19
N PHE A 276 -42.75 -13.20 -6.25
CA PHE A 276 -42.96 -12.25 -5.16
C PHE A 276 -44.41 -11.81 -5.11
N ASP A 277 -45.15 -12.26 -4.10
CA ASP A 277 -46.52 -11.83 -3.86
C ASP A 277 -46.57 -10.49 -3.11
N LEU A 278 -47.73 -9.82 -3.19
CA LEU A 278 -47.97 -8.55 -2.51
C LEU A 278 -48.21 -8.74 -1.01
N GLU A 279 -48.76 -9.90 -0.61
CA GLU A 279 -49.19 -10.18 0.76
C GLU A 279 -48.02 -10.40 1.73
N SER A 280 -46.90 -10.96 1.24
CA SER A 280 -45.65 -11.12 2.01
C SER A 280 -44.88 -9.82 2.22
N GLY A 281 -45.19 -8.77 1.46
CA GLY A 281 -44.41 -7.51 1.42
C GLY A 281 -43.10 -7.59 0.64
N LEU A 282 -42.69 -8.79 0.20
CA LEU A 282 -41.43 -9.00 -0.52
C LEU A 282 -41.36 -8.23 -1.84
N LEU A 283 -42.47 -8.13 -2.59
CA LEU A 283 -42.50 -7.32 -3.81
C LEU A 283 -42.18 -5.85 -3.54
N HIS A 284 -42.71 -5.28 -2.45
CA HIS A 284 -42.44 -3.90 -2.08
C HIS A 284 -40.98 -3.71 -1.66
N GLU A 285 -40.43 -4.62 -0.83
CA GLU A 285 -39.01 -4.57 -0.42
C GLU A 285 -38.06 -4.70 -1.62
N PHE A 286 -38.37 -5.61 -2.55
CA PHE A 286 -37.64 -5.78 -3.80
C PHE A 286 -37.66 -4.52 -4.67
N VAL A 287 -38.84 -3.95 -4.94
CA VAL A 287 -38.95 -2.72 -5.75
C VAL A 287 -38.23 -1.57 -5.06
N LEU A 288 -38.40 -1.42 -3.74
CA LEU A 288 -37.70 -0.41 -2.95
C LEU A 288 -36.18 -0.56 -3.04
N ALA A 289 -35.66 -1.79 -2.94
CA ALA A 289 -34.24 -2.07 -3.07
C ALA A 289 -33.73 -1.78 -4.49
N ALA A 290 -34.50 -2.10 -5.54
CA ALA A 290 -34.14 -1.82 -6.93
C ALA A 290 -34.07 -0.32 -7.19
N VAL A 291 -35.07 0.44 -6.73
CA VAL A 291 -35.10 1.90 -6.85
C VAL A 291 -33.96 2.52 -6.05
N ASN A 292 -33.72 2.07 -4.81
CA ASN A 292 -32.60 2.60 -4.02
C ASN A 292 -31.25 2.31 -4.69
N ALA A 293 -31.01 1.09 -5.17
CA ALA A 293 -29.78 0.74 -5.88
C ALA A 293 -29.59 1.58 -7.16
N PHE A 294 -30.65 1.83 -7.92
CA PHE A 294 -30.62 2.68 -9.11
C PHE A 294 -30.20 4.12 -8.81
N PHE A 295 -30.54 4.64 -7.64
CA PHE A 295 -30.16 6.00 -7.24
C PHE A 295 -28.85 6.08 -6.44
N ASP A 296 -28.56 5.08 -5.61
CA ASP A 296 -27.53 5.18 -4.57
C ASP A 296 -26.24 4.44 -4.87
N ASN A 297 -26.27 3.38 -5.67
CA ASN A 297 -25.10 2.56 -5.91
C ASN A 297 -24.19 3.14 -7.00
N ASP A 298 -23.71 4.36 -6.78
CA ASP A 298 -22.58 4.93 -7.51
C ASP A 298 -21.29 4.19 -7.15
N LEU A 299 -20.17 4.57 -7.77
CA LEU A 299 -18.90 3.90 -7.55
C LEU A 299 -18.43 4.02 -6.09
N TYR A 300 -18.64 5.17 -5.46
CA TYR A 300 -18.20 5.43 -4.10
C TYR A 300 -18.98 4.60 -3.08
N HIS A 301 -20.31 4.61 -3.17
CA HIS A 301 -21.19 3.84 -2.32
C HIS A 301 -20.99 2.33 -2.52
N SER A 302 -20.79 1.89 -3.76
CA SER A 302 -20.53 0.47 -4.06
C SER A 302 -19.24 -0.03 -3.40
N VAL A 303 -18.16 0.76 -3.42
CA VAL A 303 -16.91 0.39 -2.75
C VAL A 303 -17.05 0.43 -1.23
N ARG A 304 -17.84 1.36 -0.68
CA ARG A 304 -18.16 1.38 0.76
C ARG A 304 -18.92 0.12 1.18
N GLN A 305 -19.97 -0.26 0.44
CA GLN A 305 -20.70 -1.50 0.69
C GLN A 305 -19.80 -2.73 0.54
N LEU A 306 -18.88 -2.73 -0.44
CA LEU A 306 -17.93 -3.80 -0.62
C LEU A 306 -17.06 -3.97 0.63
N LEU A 307 -16.42 -2.90 1.12
CA LEU A 307 -15.55 -3.00 2.29
C LEU A 307 -16.33 -3.39 3.55
N SER A 308 -17.48 -2.77 3.81
CA SER A 308 -18.24 -3.04 5.03
C SER A 308 -18.67 -4.50 5.16
N ASN A 309 -18.90 -5.16 4.03
CA ASN A 309 -19.31 -6.56 3.97
C ASN A 309 -18.16 -7.54 3.69
N SER A 310 -16.97 -7.06 3.35
CA SER A 310 -15.82 -7.95 3.09
C SER A 310 -15.00 -8.22 4.34
N LYS A 311 -14.36 -9.39 4.41
CA LYS A 311 -13.29 -9.73 5.35
C LYS A 311 -11.98 -9.93 4.59
N GLY A 312 -10.88 -9.43 5.16
CA GLY A 312 -9.56 -9.48 4.55
C GLY A 312 -8.83 -8.14 4.60
N SER A 313 -7.81 -8.00 3.75
CA SER A 313 -6.99 -6.79 3.62
C SER A 313 -7.08 -6.22 2.19
N PHE A 314 -7.21 -4.90 2.07
CA PHE A 314 -7.62 -4.21 0.86
C PHE A 314 -6.81 -2.93 0.66
N GLY A 315 -5.91 -2.94 -0.32
CA GLY A 315 -5.41 -1.77 -0.99
C GLY A 315 -6.06 -1.78 -2.36
N LEU A 316 -7.09 -0.99 -2.56
CA LEU A 316 -8.00 -1.13 -3.69
C LEU A 316 -8.05 0.17 -4.50
N SER A 317 -8.01 0.06 -5.82
CA SER A 317 -8.44 1.12 -6.73
C SER A 317 -9.51 0.56 -7.65
N VAL A 318 -10.61 1.28 -7.79
CA VAL A 318 -11.77 0.91 -8.58
C VAL A 318 -12.09 2.02 -9.56
N SER A 319 -12.27 1.67 -10.83
CA SER A 319 -12.69 2.58 -11.88
C SER A 319 -13.80 1.97 -12.74
N SER A 320 -14.70 2.82 -13.23
CA SER A 320 -15.79 2.44 -14.13
C SER A 320 -15.76 3.28 -15.39
N SER A 321 -16.14 2.72 -16.54
CA SER A 321 -16.31 3.48 -17.79
C SER A 321 -17.38 4.57 -17.71
N LEU A 322 -18.34 4.44 -16.79
CA LEU A 322 -19.38 5.44 -16.55
C LEU A 322 -18.81 6.66 -15.83
N ASP A 323 -17.84 6.44 -14.93
CA ASP A 323 -17.32 7.45 -14.01
C ASP A 323 -15.94 7.98 -14.47
N SER A 324 -15.26 7.29 -15.40
CA SER A 324 -13.85 7.52 -15.78
C SER A 324 -13.52 8.89 -16.38
N HIS A 325 -14.54 9.66 -16.75
CA HIS A 325 -14.36 11.03 -17.26
C HIS A 325 -14.14 12.03 -16.12
N ARG A 326 -14.45 11.64 -14.88
CA ARG A 326 -14.53 12.56 -13.73
C ARG A 326 -13.99 12.00 -12.42
N GLN A 327 -14.18 10.70 -12.17
CA GLN A 327 -13.98 10.13 -10.84
C GLN A 327 -13.35 8.74 -10.87
N PHE A 328 -12.73 8.39 -9.75
CA PHE A 328 -12.43 7.01 -9.37
C PHE A 328 -12.38 6.88 -7.85
N VAL A 329 -12.36 5.64 -7.36
CA VAL A 329 -12.39 5.36 -5.92
C VAL A 329 -11.16 4.56 -5.51
N MET A 330 -10.60 4.90 -4.36
CA MET A 330 -9.57 4.15 -3.67
C MET A 330 -10.04 3.70 -2.30
N ALA A 331 -9.45 2.64 -1.79
CA ALA A 331 -9.70 2.16 -0.44
C ALA A 331 -8.47 1.53 0.19
N ALA A 332 -8.35 1.67 1.50
CA ALA A 332 -7.29 1.09 2.32
C ALA A 332 -7.90 0.40 3.56
N ARG A 333 -7.55 -0.85 3.83
CA ARG A 333 -7.83 -1.59 5.08
C ARG A 333 -6.85 -2.74 5.23
N GLY A 334 -5.94 -2.69 6.20
CA GLY A 334 -4.84 -3.63 6.36
C GLY A 334 -3.76 -3.55 5.26
N GLN A 335 -3.91 -2.66 4.28
CA GLN A 335 -2.97 -2.42 3.20
C GLN A 335 -2.87 -0.93 2.94
N THR A 336 -1.67 -0.45 2.74
CA THR A 336 -1.37 0.97 2.61
C THR A 336 -1.82 1.49 1.25
N MET A 337 -2.37 2.70 1.22
CA MET A 337 -2.61 3.49 0.01
C MET A 337 -2.30 4.95 0.28
N SER A 338 -1.53 5.57 -0.61
CA SER A 338 -1.10 6.95 -0.52
C SER A 338 -1.46 7.69 -1.79
N VAL A 339 -1.73 8.98 -1.66
CA VAL A 339 -2.10 9.89 -2.76
C VAL A 339 -1.26 11.15 -2.63
N ALA A 340 -0.48 11.48 -3.66
CA ALA A 340 0.36 12.65 -3.72
C ALA A 340 -0.12 13.63 -4.80
N PHE A 341 -0.18 14.91 -4.43
CA PHE A 341 -0.65 16.01 -5.27
C PHE A 341 0.55 16.86 -5.68
N TYR A 342 0.67 17.12 -6.98
CA TYR A 342 1.75 17.90 -7.57
C TYR A 342 1.19 19.06 -8.42
N PRO A 343 0.75 20.17 -7.79
CA PRO A 343 0.09 21.28 -8.50
C PRO A 343 0.92 21.83 -9.66
N GLN A 344 2.23 21.98 -9.47
CA GLN A 344 3.16 22.49 -10.49
C GLN A 344 3.27 21.61 -11.74
N LEU A 345 2.98 20.33 -11.60
CA LEU A 345 3.03 19.34 -12.68
C LEU A 345 1.63 19.03 -13.23
N GLY A 346 0.56 19.53 -12.60
CA GLY A 346 -0.81 19.11 -12.91
C GLY A 346 -1.03 17.61 -12.72
N ALA A 347 -0.34 16.98 -11.77
CA ALA A 347 -0.34 15.54 -11.60
C ALA A 347 -0.81 15.12 -10.20
N VAL A 348 -1.56 14.02 -10.12
CA VAL A 348 -1.89 13.33 -8.87
C VAL A 348 -1.46 11.88 -9.00
N LEU A 349 -0.57 11.45 -8.13
CA LEU A 349 -0.04 10.08 -8.11
C LEU A 349 -0.69 9.33 -6.95
N TYR A 350 -0.96 8.05 -7.12
CA TYR A 350 -1.35 7.20 -6.00
C TYR A 350 -0.67 5.83 -6.09
N GLY A 351 -0.55 5.17 -4.95
CA GLY A 351 0.00 3.83 -4.90
C GLY A 351 0.03 3.25 -3.51
N SER A 352 0.25 1.94 -3.42
CA SER A 352 0.41 1.27 -2.13
C SER A 352 1.81 1.41 -1.55
N GLU A 353 2.80 1.72 -2.41
CA GLU A 353 4.16 2.05 -2.00
C GLU A 353 4.31 3.58 -1.89
N GLN A 354 4.55 4.07 -0.67
CA GLN A 354 4.74 5.50 -0.39
C GLN A 354 5.88 6.10 -1.21
N ALA A 355 6.94 5.32 -1.44
CA ALA A 355 8.06 5.75 -2.26
C ALA A 355 7.65 5.99 -3.72
N ALA A 356 6.73 5.20 -4.26
CA ALA A 356 6.32 5.29 -5.66
C ALA A 356 5.58 6.60 -5.95
N VAL A 357 4.84 7.15 -4.97
CA VAL A 357 4.19 8.45 -5.16
C VAL A 357 5.16 9.63 -5.08
N LYS A 358 6.41 9.43 -4.64
CA LYS A 358 7.46 10.47 -4.58
C LYS A 358 8.15 10.74 -5.91
N VAL A 359 7.98 9.88 -6.92
CA VAL A 359 8.75 9.95 -8.20
C VAL A 359 8.69 11.32 -8.86
N ALA A 360 7.53 11.98 -8.79
CA ALA A 360 7.31 13.27 -9.40
C ALA A 360 8.10 14.42 -8.75
N LEU A 361 8.65 14.25 -7.54
CA LEU A 361 9.55 15.24 -6.92
C LEU A 361 10.78 15.52 -7.80
N GLY A 362 11.32 14.50 -8.48
CA GLY A 362 12.47 14.65 -9.37
C GLY A 362 12.18 15.43 -10.66
N HIS A 363 10.90 15.66 -10.96
CA HIS A 363 10.43 16.34 -12.17
C HIS A 363 10.03 17.81 -11.91
N ILE A 364 10.04 18.27 -10.66
CA ILE A 364 9.77 19.65 -10.31
C ILE A 364 11.00 20.51 -10.67
N THR A 365 10.86 21.39 -11.66
CA THR A 365 11.95 22.23 -12.17
C THR A 365 11.93 23.67 -11.67
N LYS A 366 10.88 24.09 -10.94
CA LYS A 366 10.67 25.49 -10.51
C LYS A 366 11.00 25.72 -9.03
N SER A 367 11.77 26.77 -8.73
CA SER A 367 12.04 27.32 -7.38
C SER A 367 11.10 28.48 -7.03
N PRO A 368 10.94 28.81 -5.73
CA PRO A 368 10.28 28.00 -4.72
C PRO A 368 8.74 28.02 -4.94
N ALA A 369 8.08 26.91 -4.61
CA ALA A 369 6.63 26.82 -4.63
C ALA A 369 6.00 27.86 -3.70
N THR A 370 4.90 28.50 -4.09
CA THR A 370 4.01 29.12 -3.09
C THR A 370 3.40 28.00 -2.24
N LYS A 371 2.92 28.29 -1.02
CA LYS A 371 2.27 27.28 -0.15
C LYS A 371 1.12 26.51 -0.84
N LEU A 372 0.49 27.12 -1.85
CA LEU A 372 -0.59 26.52 -2.67
C LEU A 372 -0.06 25.59 -3.78
N ASP A 373 1.21 25.69 -4.11
CA ASP A 373 1.87 24.94 -5.19
C ASP A 373 2.77 23.81 -4.67
N GLU A 374 2.87 23.67 -3.34
CA GLU A 374 3.70 22.66 -2.70
C GLU A 374 3.16 21.24 -2.95
N ALA A 375 4.06 20.32 -3.26
CA ALA A 375 3.69 18.92 -3.35
C ALA A 375 3.39 18.36 -1.95
N ILE A 376 2.23 17.73 -1.82
CA ILE A 376 1.71 17.17 -0.56
C ILE A 376 1.20 15.75 -0.78
N ARG A 377 1.13 14.96 0.30
CA ARG A 377 0.63 13.59 0.28
C ARG A 377 -0.42 13.38 1.36
N LEU A 378 -1.47 12.64 1.02
CA LEU A 378 -2.40 12.04 1.95
C LEU A 378 -2.14 10.53 2.01
N ASP A 379 -2.03 9.99 3.22
CA ASP A 379 -2.06 8.54 3.43
C ASP A 379 -3.44 8.15 3.94
N LEU A 380 -4.08 7.19 3.27
CA LEU A 380 -5.37 6.67 3.72
C LEU A 380 -5.20 5.91 5.04
N ASP A 381 -6.26 5.88 5.84
CA ASP A 381 -6.28 5.13 7.10
C ASP A 381 -6.50 3.64 6.83
N ASP A 382 -5.38 2.91 6.75
CA ASP A 382 -5.34 1.48 6.56
C ASP A 382 -5.65 0.69 7.84
N LEU A 383 -5.58 1.28 9.03
CA LEU A 383 -5.90 0.58 10.27
C LEU A 383 -7.41 0.58 10.53
N GLY A 384 -8.04 1.76 10.43
CA GLY A 384 -9.48 1.92 10.62
C GLY A 384 -10.32 1.57 9.40
N GLY A 385 -9.70 1.46 8.23
CA GLY A 385 -10.40 1.26 6.96
C GLY A 385 -10.96 2.57 6.43
N GLU A 386 -10.58 2.97 5.22
CA GLU A 386 -11.02 4.24 4.63
C GLU A 386 -11.25 4.11 3.12
N VAL A 387 -12.35 4.71 2.64
CA VAL A 387 -12.68 4.88 1.23
C VAL A 387 -12.49 6.33 0.84
N CYS A 388 -11.81 6.56 -0.27
CA CYS A 388 -11.55 7.88 -0.85
C CYS A 388 -12.11 7.95 -2.27
N LEU A 389 -13.12 8.79 -2.48
CA LEU A 389 -13.53 9.25 -3.80
C LEU A 389 -12.63 10.40 -4.23
N MET A 390 -12.01 10.28 -5.40
CA MET A 390 -11.32 11.39 -6.05
C MET A 390 -12.12 11.85 -7.26
N ASP A 391 -12.38 13.16 -7.34
CA ASP A 391 -13.15 13.80 -8.40
C ASP A 391 -12.38 15.00 -8.97
N TRP A 392 -12.26 15.07 -10.30
CA TRP A 392 -11.61 16.17 -11.03
C TRP A 392 -12.53 16.89 -12.02
N GLY A 393 -13.84 16.68 -11.94
CA GLY A 393 -14.80 17.37 -12.80
C GLY A 393 -15.31 18.67 -12.22
N GLU A 394 -16.03 19.42 -13.05
CA GLU A 394 -16.51 20.75 -12.68
C GLU A 394 -17.66 20.72 -11.66
N GLY A 395 -17.52 21.52 -10.60
CA GLY A 395 -18.50 21.67 -9.52
C GLY A 395 -18.41 20.58 -8.44
N PRO A 396 -19.37 20.51 -7.50
CA PRO A 396 -19.38 19.51 -6.43
C PRO A 396 -19.33 18.07 -6.97
N PRO A 397 -18.68 17.15 -6.21
CA PRO A 397 -18.54 15.77 -6.64
C PRO A 397 -19.90 15.11 -6.82
N THR A 398 -20.03 14.30 -7.88
CA THR A 398 -21.22 13.47 -8.07
C THR A 398 -21.18 12.34 -7.05
N MET A 399 -22.08 12.37 -6.08
CA MET A 399 -22.28 11.30 -5.12
C MET A 399 -23.77 11.07 -4.93
N SER A 400 -24.14 9.84 -4.58
CA SER A 400 -25.51 9.53 -4.19
C SER A 400 -25.97 10.41 -3.04
N ALA A 401 -27.26 10.73 -3.02
CA ALA A 401 -27.83 11.57 -1.97
C ALA A 401 -27.70 10.95 -0.57
N SER A 402 -27.66 9.62 -0.49
CA SER A 402 -27.37 8.88 0.75
C SER A 402 -25.92 9.05 1.21
N ALA A 403 -24.97 9.21 0.28
CA ALA A 403 -23.57 9.50 0.59
C ALA A 403 -23.29 11.00 0.83
N SER A 404 -24.03 11.90 0.17
CA SER A 404 -23.78 13.34 0.19
C SER A 404 -24.10 14.04 1.51
N THR A 405 -25.01 13.51 2.32
CA THR A 405 -25.41 14.14 3.60
C THR A 405 -24.36 14.01 4.70
N ALA A 406 -23.33 13.17 4.53
CA ALA A 406 -22.36 12.86 5.58
C ALA A 406 -20.91 13.25 5.24
N ALA A 407 -20.58 13.54 3.97
CA ALA A 407 -19.20 13.64 3.54
C ALA A 407 -18.87 15.03 2.95
N VAL A 408 -17.85 15.69 3.49
CA VAL A 408 -17.42 17.04 3.08
C VAL A 408 -16.23 16.94 2.12
N PRO A 409 -16.37 17.37 0.85
CA PRO A 409 -15.28 17.34 -0.12
C PRO A 409 -14.12 18.26 0.30
N GLN A 410 -12.90 17.74 0.21
CA GLN A 410 -11.66 18.44 0.50
C GLN A 410 -10.92 18.77 -0.80
N TRP A 411 -10.80 20.05 -1.11
CA TRP A 411 -10.27 20.51 -2.40
C TRP A 411 -8.75 20.67 -2.37
N GLN A 412 -8.07 20.07 -3.35
CA GLN A 412 -6.64 20.14 -3.61
C GLN A 412 -6.39 20.61 -5.05
N MET A 413 -5.11 20.76 -5.42
CA MET A 413 -4.70 21.15 -6.78
C MET A 413 -5.37 22.48 -7.21
N GLN A 414 -5.34 23.50 -6.35
CA GLN A 414 -5.99 24.79 -6.59
C GLN A 414 -7.50 24.69 -6.92
N GLY A 415 -8.19 23.70 -6.35
CA GLY A 415 -9.62 23.49 -6.59
C GLY A 415 -9.94 22.66 -7.83
N GLN A 416 -8.94 22.06 -8.48
CA GLN A 416 -9.15 21.19 -9.64
C GLN A 416 -9.48 19.74 -9.25
N VAL A 417 -9.15 19.32 -8.03
CA VAL A 417 -9.39 17.96 -7.55
C VAL A 417 -10.02 18.02 -6.17
N SER A 418 -11.08 17.25 -5.94
CA SER A 418 -11.66 17.06 -4.62
C SER A 418 -11.51 15.62 -4.15
N LEU A 419 -11.33 15.46 -2.83
CA LEU A 419 -11.33 14.18 -2.15
C LEU A 419 -12.52 14.10 -1.20
N THR A 420 -13.26 13.01 -1.25
CA THR A 420 -14.30 12.72 -0.26
C THR A 420 -13.95 11.42 0.46
N LEU A 421 -13.83 11.50 1.78
CA LEU A 421 -13.37 10.41 2.64
C LEU A 421 -14.54 9.83 3.44
N ALA A 422 -14.57 8.51 3.61
CA ALA A 422 -15.44 7.82 4.54
C ALA A 422 -14.69 6.69 5.24
N HIS A 423 -14.80 6.65 6.57
CA HIS A 423 -14.25 5.57 7.37
C HIS A 423 -15.21 4.36 7.39
N ASP A 424 -14.63 3.17 7.39
CA ASP A 424 -15.34 1.89 7.50
C ASP A 424 -15.64 1.55 8.97
N SER A 425 -14.78 1.97 9.91
CA SER A 425 -14.92 1.68 11.33
C SER A 425 -14.87 2.92 12.23
N SER A 426 -15.37 2.75 13.46
CA SER A 426 -15.26 3.76 14.52
C SER A 426 -13.82 3.99 15.00
N LEU A 427 -12.91 3.06 14.70
CA LEU A 427 -11.47 3.15 14.98
C LEU A 427 -10.72 4.02 13.95
N GLY A 428 -11.45 4.71 13.06
CA GLY A 428 -10.90 5.57 12.02
C GLY A 428 -10.01 6.71 12.52
N ASP A 429 -9.11 7.19 11.67
CA ASP A 429 -8.33 8.40 11.86
C ASP A 429 -9.21 9.66 11.73
N HIS A 430 -9.80 10.09 12.84
CA HIS A 430 -10.67 11.26 12.93
C HIS A 430 -9.94 12.61 12.96
N ARG A 431 -8.61 12.63 12.71
CA ARG A 431 -7.87 13.90 12.63
C ARG A 431 -8.41 14.77 11.50
N ALA A 432 -8.26 16.09 11.67
CA ALA A 432 -8.65 17.02 10.62
C ALA A 432 -7.84 16.73 9.34
N PHE A 433 -8.48 16.83 8.18
CA PHE A 433 -7.85 16.53 6.89
C PHE A 433 -6.48 17.21 6.73
N ALA A 434 -6.36 18.49 7.14
CA ALA A 434 -5.12 19.26 7.06
C ALA A 434 -3.98 18.69 7.92
N GLU A 435 -4.28 18.03 9.03
CA GLU A 435 -3.29 17.40 9.93
C GLU A 435 -2.76 16.08 9.39
N ARG A 436 -3.49 15.46 8.45
CA ARG A 436 -3.13 14.20 7.80
C ARG A 436 -2.22 14.40 6.58
N LEU A 437 -2.05 15.64 6.11
CA LEU A 437 -1.23 15.95 4.94
C LEU A 437 0.26 15.99 5.29
N VAL A 438 1.05 15.24 4.52
CA VAL A 438 2.51 15.22 4.60
C VAL A 438 3.08 16.10 3.50
N ARG A 439 3.91 17.07 3.85
CA ARG A 439 4.63 17.88 2.85
C ARG A 439 5.73 17.06 2.21
N LEU A 440 5.70 16.95 0.88
CA LEU A 440 6.71 16.27 0.09
C LEU A 440 7.80 17.23 -0.39
N GLN A 441 7.41 18.45 -0.78
CA GLN A 441 8.33 19.51 -1.16
C GLN A 441 8.68 20.38 0.06
N ASN A 442 9.89 20.94 0.09
CA ASN A 442 10.39 21.79 1.17
C ASN A 442 10.38 21.11 2.55
N ASN A 443 10.56 19.79 2.58
CA ASN A 443 10.66 19.00 3.81
C ASN A 443 12.04 18.35 3.89
N GLU A 444 12.85 18.79 4.86
CA GLU A 444 14.23 18.32 5.05
C GLU A 444 14.34 16.84 5.44
N HIS A 445 13.23 16.25 5.89
CA HIS A 445 13.14 14.84 6.25
C HIS A 445 12.57 13.96 5.13
N MET A 446 12.24 14.55 3.98
CA MET A 446 11.77 13.86 2.79
C MET A 446 12.86 13.85 1.72
N LEU A 447 13.37 12.66 1.43
CA LEU A 447 14.40 12.50 0.41
C LEU A 447 13.75 12.21 -0.96
N PRO A 448 14.24 12.84 -2.05
CA PRO A 448 13.87 12.41 -3.39
C PRO A 448 14.39 10.99 -3.65
N LEU A 449 13.77 10.31 -4.61
CA LEU A 449 14.27 9.01 -5.04
C LEU A 449 15.66 9.16 -5.66
N PRO A 450 16.55 8.16 -5.49
CA PRO A 450 17.83 8.14 -6.18
C PRO A 450 17.58 8.09 -7.69
N LYS A 451 18.49 8.69 -8.47
CA LYS A 451 18.46 8.54 -9.93
C LYS A 451 18.69 7.07 -10.29
N ALA A 452 17.99 6.60 -11.32
CA ALA A 452 18.22 5.28 -11.86
C ALA A 452 19.71 5.12 -12.27
N ALA A 453 20.33 4.04 -11.82
CA ALA A 453 21.72 3.70 -12.11
C ALA A 453 21.76 2.39 -12.89
N ALA A 454 22.69 2.27 -13.83
CA ALA A 454 22.90 1.03 -14.59
C ALA A 454 23.37 -0.12 -13.68
N ASP A 455 24.18 0.21 -12.68
CA ASP A 455 24.60 -0.69 -11.61
C ASP A 455 24.22 -0.06 -10.25
N PRO A 456 23.02 -0.34 -9.73
CA PRO A 456 22.57 0.22 -8.46
C PRO A 456 23.41 -0.27 -7.28
N VAL A 457 24.02 -1.46 -7.35
CA VAL A 457 24.87 -2.00 -6.27
C VAL A 457 26.20 -1.25 -6.23
N ALA A 458 26.83 -1.01 -7.37
CA ALA A 458 28.07 -0.22 -7.42
C ALA A 458 27.84 1.22 -6.96
N GLN A 459 26.71 1.83 -7.34
CA GLN A 459 26.34 3.16 -6.85
C GLN A 459 26.16 3.16 -5.33
N ASP A 460 25.47 2.15 -4.78
CA ASP A 460 25.28 2.02 -3.34
C ASP A 460 26.62 1.87 -2.60
N ILE A 461 27.56 1.07 -3.13
CA ILE A 461 28.90 0.90 -2.56
C ILE A 461 29.69 2.22 -2.58
N ALA A 462 29.64 2.95 -3.70
CA ALA A 462 30.31 4.25 -3.83
C ALA A 462 29.74 5.30 -2.84
N ASP A 463 28.46 5.18 -2.50
CA ASP A 463 27.76 6.08 -1.59
C ASP A 463 28.05 5.82 -0.09
N ILE A 464 28.61 4.66 0.29
CA ILE A 464 28.84 4.28 1.69
C ILE A 464 29.59 5.35 2.50
N PRO A 465 30.77 5.85 2.06
CA PRO A 465 31.55 6.78 2.90
C PRO A 465 30.80 8.08 3.19
N ARG A 466 30.07 8.60 2.19
CA ARG A 466 29.24 9.80 2.31
C ARG A 466 28.20 9.65 3.41
N PHE A 467 27.45 8.55 3.40
CA PHE A 467 26.37 8.34 4.36
C PHE A 467 26.87 7.95 5.75
N MET A 468 27.98 7.22 5.87
CA MET A 468 28.55 6.94 7.19
C MET A 468 28.99 8.24 7.88
N LYS A 469 29.62 9.16 7.13
CA LYS A 469 29.96 10.52 7.61
C LYS A 469 28.70 11.27 8.05
N SER A 470 27.67 11.30 7.21
CA SER A 470 26.40 11.97 7.51
C SER A 470 25.71 11.42 8.77
N ILE A 471 25.73 10.10 8.96
CA ILE A 471 25.19 9.45 10.17
C ILE A 471 26.00 9.88 11.39
N THR A 472 27.33 9.82 11.35
CA THR A 472 28.18 10.27 12.47
C THR A 472 27.92 11.74 12.82
N ASP A 473 27.84 12.61 11.81
CA ASP A 473 27.56 14.02 12.01
C ASP A 473 26.18 14.23 12.63
N SER A 474 25.17 13.45 12.21
CA SER A 474 23.84 13.54 12.79
C SER A 474 23.80 13.24 14.29
N PHE A 475 24.61 12.31 14.82
CA PHE A 475 24.66 12.07 16.26
C PHE A 475 25.36 13.19 17.04
N ARG A 476 26.22 13.98 16.36
CA ARG A 476 26.96 15.11 16.95
C ARG A 476 26.20 16.43 16.87
N THR A 477 25.33 16.59 15.87
CA THR A 477 24.51 17.79 15.69
C THR A 477 23.34 17.79 16.66
N GLU A 478 23.35 18.73 17.61
CA GLU A 478 22.27 18.95 18.55
C GLU A 478 20.94 19.23 17.82
N GLY A 479 19.86 18.60 18.28
CA GLY A 479 18.52 18.77 17.70
C GLY A 479 18.24 17.94 16.44
N SER A 480 19.23 17.22 15.92
CA SER A 480 18.98 16.24 14.85
C SER A 480 18.02 15.12 15.31
N LEU A 481 17.41 14.40 14.36
CA LEU A 481 16.54 13.25 14.68
C LEU A 481 17.29 12.18 15.49
N ASN A 482 18.49 11.82 15.06
CA ASN A 482 19.30 10.79 15.71
C ASN A 482 19.81 11.21 17.08
N SER A 483 20.30 12.44 17.26
CA SER A 483 20.76 12.90 18.58
C SER A 483 19.59 13.01 19.57
N SER A 484 18.43 13.51 19.12
CA SER A 484 17.23 13.63 19.96
C SER A 484 16.69 12.26 20.38
N ALA A 485 16.59 11.32 19.43
CA ALA A 485 16.18 9.95 19.72
C ALA A 485 17.20 9.21 20.60
N ALA A 486 18.50 9.42 20.37
CA ALA A 486 19.57 8.85 21.19
C ALA A 486 19.50 9.34 22.63
N ASN A 487 19.37 10.65 22.85
CA ASN A 487 19.25 11.24 24.18
C ASN A 487 18.04 10.67 24.94
N HIS A 488 16.88 10.60 24.28
CA HIS A 488 15.70 10.00 24.88
C HIS A 488 15.90 8.50 25.20
N PHE A 489 16.46 7.72 24.27
CA PHE A 489 16.76 6.30 24.48
C PHE A 489 17.72 6.07 25.65
N VAL A 490 18.80 6.85 25.70
CA VAL A 490 19.80 6.84 26.76
C VAL A 490 19.18 7.13 28.12
N ASP A 491 18.28 8.12 28.22
CA ASP A 491 17.58 8.45 29.46
C ASP A 491 16.70 7.29 29.94
N GLN A 492 16.02 6.60 29.02
CA GLN A 492 15.20 5.43 29.38
C GLN A 492 16.06 4.26 29.85
N VAL A 493 17.21 4.00 29.19
CA VAL A 493 18.17 2.99 29.66
C VAL A 493 18.70 3.37 31.05
N ALA A 494 19.11 4.63 31.26
CA ALA A 494 19.62 5.11 32.53
C ALA A 494 18.59 4.99 33.67
N LYS A 495 17.31 5.31 33.41
CA LYS A 495 16.20 5.09 34.37
C LYS A 495 16.11 3.62 34.77
N ARG A 496 16.22 2.71 33.80
CA ARG A 496 16.18 1.26 34.03
C ARG A 496 17.34 0.79 34.90
N ILE A 497 18.57 1.25 34.59
CA ILE A 497 19.76 0.95 35.39
C ILE A 497 19.59 1.41 36.84
N ARG A 498 19.06 2.62 37.06
CA ARG A 498 18.79 3.14 38.40
C ARG A 498 17.73 2.31 39.14
N LYS A 499 16.66 1.91 38.46
CA LYS A 499 15.62 1.04 39.04
C LYS A 499 16.23 -0.27 39.54
N HIS A 500 17.10 -0.89 38.74
CA HIS A 500 17.84 -2.10 39.13
C HIS A 500 18.77 -1.86 40.33
N SER A 501 19.39 -0.68 40.44
CA SER A 501 20.29 -0.36 41.56
C SER A 501 19.59 -0.18 42.92
N CYS A 502 18.31 0.20 42.94
CA CYS A 502 17.56 0.47 44.17
C CYS A 502 16.82 -0.75 44.73
N CYS A 503 16.63 -1.81 43.93
CA CYS A 503 15.85 -2.99 44.30
C CYS A 503 16.75 -4.24 44.39
N LEU A 504 17.45 -4.39 45.53
CA LEU A 504 18.31 -5.55 45.83
C LEU A 504 17.57 -6.91 45.85
N GLU A 505 16.22 -6.92 45.90
CA GLU A 505 15.39 -8.12 46.00
C GLU A 505 14.76 -8.60 44.68
N HIS A 506 14.87 -7.86 43.57
CA HIS A 506 14.44 -8.40 42.27
C HIS A 506 15.53 -9.35 41.74
N LEU A 507 15.53 -10.58 42.26
CA LEU A 507 16.01 -11.74 41.50
C LEU A 507 15.38 -11.62 40.12
N LYS A 508 16.19 -11.37 39.08
CA LYS A 508 15.75 -11.26 37.68
C LYS A 508 14.66 -12.29 37.44
N ALA A 509 13.40 -11.88 37.38
CA ALA A 509 12.36 -12.78 36.92
C ALA A 509 12.83 -13.19 35.53
N ILE A 510 13.06 -14.48 35.30
CA ILE A 510 13.70 -15.04 34.09
C ILE A 510 13.03 -14.51 32.79
N ASN A 511 11.82 -13.97 32.94
CA ASN A 511 10.93 -13.51 31.89
C ASN A 511 10.85 -11.98 31.72
N GLU A 512 11.47 -11.14 32.55
CA GLU A 512 11.44 -9.68 32.38
C GLU A 512 12.53 -9.23 31.39
N ILE A 513 12.12 -8.54 30.31
CA ILE A 513 13.02 -8.07 29.26
C ILE A 513 13.24 -6.57 29.38
N ASP A 514 14.51 -6.15 29.51
CA ASP A 514 14.86 -4.73 29.56
C ASP A 514 14.84 -4.10 28.17
N ILE A 515 15.49 -4.76 27.22
CA ILE A 515 15.62 -4.31 25.83
C ILE A 515 15.30 -5.47 24.89
N LEU A 516 14.30 -5.27 24.03
CA LEU A 516 13.95 -6.16 22.94
C LEU A 516 14.34 -5.53 21.61
N ILE A 517 15.11 -6.24 20.80
CA ILE A 517 15.48 -5.81 19.45
C ILE A 517 14.85 -6.78 18.46
N THR A 518 14.20 -6.25 17.42
CA THR A 518 13.48 -7.06 16.44
C THR A 518 13.62 -6.53 15.02
N GLY A 519 13.52 -7.43 14.05
CA GLY A 519 13.63 -7.13 12.63
C GLY A 519 13.36 -8.38 11.80
N CYS A 520 13.67 -8.31 10.51
CA CYS A 520 13.64 -9.47 9.61
C CYS A 520 14.95 -9.58 8.83
N GLU A 521 15.34 -10.82 8.54
CA GLU A 521 16.46 -11.16 7.64
C GLU A 521 17.73 -10.34 7.94
N VAL A 522 18.21 -9.56 6.97
CA VAL A 522 19.44 -8.77 7.10
C VAL A 522 19.32 -7.69 8.18
N SER A 523 18.16 -7.05 8.33
CA SER A 523 17.93 -6.08 9.41
C SER A 523 17.96 -6.75 10.78
N LEU A 524 17.45 -7.98 10.90
CA LEU A 524 17.57 -8.76 12.13
C LEU A 524 19.03 -9.19 12.39
N TRP A 525 19.75 -9.61 11.36
CA TRP A 525 21.14 -10.03 11.50
C TRP A 525 22.03 -8.91 12.06
N VAL A 526 21.87 -7.67 11.55
CA VAL A 526 22.57 -6.49 12.09
C VAL A 526 22.12 -6.19 13.52
N ALA A 527 20.81 -6.26 13.78
CA ALA A 527 20.24 -6.05 15.11
C ALA A 527 20.74 -7.04 16.17
N GLU A 528 20.96 -8.31 15.79
CA GLU A 528 21.51 -9.35 16.67
C GLU A 528 22.94 -9.04 17.11
N GLN A 529 23.76 -8.45 16.24
CA GLN A 529 25.11 -8.00 16.61
C GLN A 529 25.04 -6.89 17.66
N PHE A 530 24.20 -5.89 17.44
CA PHE A 530 24.00 -4.81 18.41
C PHE A 530 23.46 -5.32 19.76
N ALA A 531 22.53 -6.28 19.74
CA ALA A 531 22.03 -6.92 20.95
C ALA A 531 23.12 -7.69 21.73
N SER A 532 24.02 -8.36 21.00
CA SER A 532 25.19 -9.04 21.57
C SER A 532 26.13 -8.03 22.22
N ASP A 533 26.45 -6.93 21.53
CA ASP A 533 27.31 -5.86 22.07
C ASP A 533 26.74 -5.26 23.35
N LEU A 534 25.43 -4.93 23.37
CA LEU A 534 24.75 -4.44 24.57
C LEU A 534 24.81 -5.44 25.73
N SER A 535 24.65 -6.74 25.46
CA SER A 535 24.71 -7.78 26.49
C SER A 535 26.10 -7.92 27.10
N VAL A 536 27.14 -7.72 26.29
CA VAL A 536 28.55 -7.75 26.74
C VAL A 536 28.90 -6.49 27.53
N ILE A 537 28.46 -5.33 27.05
CA ILE A 537 28.79 -4.03 27.64
C ILE A 537 27.97 -3.76 28.91
N PHE A 538 26.71 -4.18 28.96
CA PHE A 538 25.78 -3.97 30.08
C PHE A 538 25.22 -5.31 30.60
N PRO A 539 26.04 -6.19 31.21
CA PRO A 539 25.61 -7.53 31.65
C PRO A 539 24.49 -7.51 32.72
N GLY A 540 24.29 -6.37 33.38
CA GLY A 540 23.17 -6.14 34.28
C GLY A 540 21.81 -6.15 33.57
N LEU A 541 21.74 -5.72 32.31
CA LEU A 541 20.49 -5.63 31.53
C LEU A 541 20.14 -6.97 30.86
N VAL A 542 18.84 -7.27 30.77
CA VAL A 542 18.32 -8.40 30.00
C VAL A 542 17.98 -7.95 28.59
N VAL A 543 18.93 -8.13 27.67
CA VAL A 543 18.78 -7.80 26.25
C VAL A 543 18.43 -9.06 25.45
N LYS A 544 17.42 -8.97 24.58
CA LYS A 544 17.00 -10.06 23.69
C LYS A 544 16.83 -9.55 22.26
N ALA A 545 17.24 -10.39 21.31
CA ALA A 545 16.89 -10.22 19.90
C ALA A 545 15.96 -11.34 19.47
N LEU A 546 14.90 -11.01 18.71
CA LEU A 546 13.97 -12.00 18.16
C LEU A 546 13.41 -11.50 16.83
N SER A 547 13.23 -12.42 15.87
CA SER A 547 12.59 -12.09 14.60
C SER A 547 11.16 -11.58 14.79
N ALA A 548 10.78 -10.55 14.03
CA ALA A 548 9.43 -10.01 14.04
C ALA A 548 8.37 -11.08 13.68
N ASN A 549 8.68 -11.96 12.71
CA ASN A 549 7.81 -13.10 12.36
C ASN A 549 7.53 -14.01 13.56
N LYS A 550 8.56 -14.26 14.39
CA LYS A 550 8.43 -15.10 15.58
C LYS A 550 7.61 -14.40 16.67
N LEU A 551 7.78 -13.09 16.85
CA LEU A 551 6.96 -12.31 17.79
C LEU A 551 5.48 -12.34 17.42
N LEU A 552 5.15 -12.16 16.14
CA LEU A 552 3.76 -12.27 15.67
C LEU A 552 3.17 -13.65 15.90
N ALA A 553 3.94 -14.70 15.62
CA ALA A 553 3.47 -16.05 15.82
C ALA A 553 3.23 -16.37 17.31
N LEU A 554 4.04 -15.80 18.22
CA LEU A 554 3.93 -16.02 19.66
C LEU A 554 2.86 -15.16 20.36
N LYS A 555 2.64 -13.92 19.90
CA LYS A 555 1.87 -12.90 20.61
C LYS A 555 0.76 -12.25 19.77
N GLY A 556 0.79 -12.39 18.44
CA GLY A 556 -0.11 -11.72 17.50
C GLY A 556 -1.27 -12.58 16.99
N GLN A 557 -1.41 -13.83 17.44
CA GLN A 557 -2.52 -14.71 17.06
C GLN A 557 -3.59 -14.76 18.15
N LEU A 558 -4.87 -14.78 17.76
CA LEU A 558 -6.02 -15.00 18.65
C LEU A 558 -5.95 -16.35 19.37
N LEU A 559 -5.35 -17.36 18.71
CA LEU A 559 -5.05 -18.68 19.27
C LEU A 559 -3.54 -18.93 19.09
N PRO A 560 -2.71 -18.71 20.12
CA PRO A 560 -1.27 -18.93 20.01
C PRO A 560 -1.01 -20.40 19.71
N HIS A 561 -0.51 -20.70 18.51
CA HIS A 561 -0.04 -22.04 18.22
C HIS A 561 1.19 -22.32 19.09
N PRO A 562 1.24 -23.44 19.84
CA PRO A 562 2.42 -23.79 20.61
C PRO A 562 3.55 -24.13 19.65
N ILE A 563 4.37 -23.14 19.31
CA ILE A 563 5.59 -23.38 18.56
C ILE A 563 6.62 -23.92 19.54
N THR A 564 6.65 -25.24 19.68
CA THR A 564 7.62 -25.96 20.51
C THR A 564 9.04 -25.62 20.08
N GLY A 565 9.88 -25.20 21.03
CA GLY A 565 11.32 -24.99 20.81
C GLY A 565 11.80 -23.53 20.73
N PHE A 566 10.91 -22.53 20.83
CA PHE A 566 11.33 -21.13 20.83
C PHE A 566 11.19 -20.47 22.21
N ALA A 567 12.30 -19.90 22.71
CA ALA A 567 12.29 -19.07 23.90
C ALA A 567 11.54 -17.76 23.61
N GLY A 568 10.54 -17.41 24.43
CA GLY A 568 9.89 -16.09 24.38
C GLY A 568 8.40 -16.03 24.65
N SER A 569 7.70 -17.16 24.64
CA SER A 569 6.25 -17.21 24.97
C SER A 569 5.94 -16.63 26.35
N GLN A 570 6.82 -16.87 27.32
CA GLN A 570 6.67 -16.41 28.70
C GLN A 570 7.23 -15.00 28.98
N TRP A 571 7.83 -14.32 27.99
CA TRP A 571 8.40 -12.99 28.23
C TRP A 571 7.31 -11.98 28.60
N ASN A 572 7.59 -11.21 29.64
CA ASN A 572 6.86 -10.00 30.00
C ASN A 572 7.48 -8.82 29.22
N LEU A 573 6.69 -8.23 28.34
CA LEU A 573 7.10 -7.09 27.50
C LEU A 573 6.55 -5.75 28.00
N THR A 574 5.90 -5.74 29.17
CA THR A 574 5.39 -4.51 29.78
C THR A 574 6.55 -3.57 30.10
N ASP A 575 6.44 -2.32 29.64
CA ASP A 575 7.46 -1.29 29.81
C ASP A 575 8.83 -1.64 29.17
N THR A 576 8.97 -2.70 28.37
CA THR A 576 10.24 -3.04 27.69
C THR A 576 10.67 -1.96 26.70
N LEU A 577 11.98 -1.66 26.62
CA LEU A 577 12.52 -0.81 25.55
C LEU A 577 12.60 -1.65 24.26
N VAL A 578 11.89 -1.24 23.21
CA VAL A 578 11.84 -1.99 21.96
C VAL A 578 12.57 -1.22 20.87
N ILE A 579 13.48 -1.86 20.15
CA ILE A 579 14.07 -1.32 18.91
C ILE A 579 13.64 -2.20 17.74
N ILE A 580 12.89 -1.62 16.82
CA ILE A 580 12.50 -2.25 15.56
C ILE A 580 13.49 -1.80 14.49
N VAL A 581 14.19 -2.74 13.86
CA VAL A 581 15.15 -2.45 12.79
C VAL A 581 14.53 -2.87 11.46
N SER A 582 14.25 -1.90 10.61
CA SER A 582 13.64 -2.11 9.29
C SER A 582 14.01 -0.97 8.36
N HIS A 583 14.90 -1.25 7.39
CA HIS A 583 15.34 -0.23 6.42
C HIS A 583 14.16 0.44 5.71
N SER A 584 13.26 -0.35 5.13
CA SER A 584 12.08 0.18 4.41
C SER A 584 11.05 0.82 5.34
N GLY A 585 11.02 0.41 6.62
CA GLY A 585 9.93 0.67 7.54
C GLY A 585 8.54 0.27 7.02
N GLY A 586 8.45 -0.58 5.99
CA GLY A 586 7.22 -1.09 5.38
C GLY A 586 7.16 -2.62 5.30
N THR A 587 8.18 -3.32 5.78
CA THR A 587 8.17 -4.78 5.88
C THR A 587 7.02 -5.23 6.80
N PHE A 588 6.15 -6.11 6.31
CA PHE A 588 4.93 -6.54 7.00
C PHE A 588 5.15 -6.95 8.46
N ALA A 589 6.09 -7.86 8.72
CA ALA A 589 6.24 -8.40 10.08
C ALA A 589 6.71 -7.35 11.10
N PRO A 590 7.77 -6.55 10.84
CA PRO A 590 8.12 -5.41 11.68
C PRO A 590 6.97 -4.41 11.88
N LEU A 591 6.17 -4.14 10.84
CA LEU A 591 5.00 -3.24 10.90
C LEU A 591 3.87 -3.79 11.78
N ALA A 592 3.54 -5.07 11.65
CA ALA A 592 2.53 -5.68 12.51
C ALA A 592 3.03 -5.76 13.96
N VAL A 593 4.33 -6.00 14.18
CA VAL A 593 4.93 -6.00 15.53
C VAL A 593 4.91 -4.60 16.15
N SER A 594 5.13 -3.51 15.39
CA SER A 594 5.02 -2.17 15.97
C SER A 594 3.63 -1.88 16.52
N ASN A 595 2.57 -2.34 15.85
CA ASN A 595 1.21 -2.19 16.35
C ASN A 595 0.93 -3.11 17.55
N LEU A 596 1.43 -4.35 17.51
CA LEU A 596 1.28 -5.31 18.60
C LEU A 596 1.92 -4.84 19.92
N LEU A 597 3.05 -4.12 19.84
CA LEU A 597 3.83 -3.74 21.02
C LEU A 597 3.41 -2.39 21.63
N GLN A 598 2.78 -1.50 20.87
CA GLN A 598 2.33 -0.19 21.37
C GLN A 598 1.40 -0.26 22.61
N PRO A 599 0.46 -1.23 22.73
CA PRO A 599 -0.32 -1.39 23.94
C PRO A 599 0.48 -1.87 25.17
N LEU A 600 1.67 -2.45 24.96
CA LEU A 600 2.49 -3.06 26.02
C LEU A 600 3.56 -2.10 26.55
N THR A 601 4.06 -1.20 25.72
CA THR A 601 5.12 -0.26 26.08
C THR A 601 5.05 1.01 25.25
N SER A 602 5.32 2.15 25.90
CA SER A 602 5.48 3.45 25.24
C SER A 602 6.89 3.68 24.71
N ASN A 603 7.82 2.75 24.95
CA ASN A 603 9.24 2.89 24.62
C ASN A 603 9.60 2.09 23.36
N VAL A 604 8.87 2.32 22.25
CA VAL A 604 9.13 1.68 20.96
C VAL A 604 9.90 2.62 20.05
N TYR A 605 11.09 2.21 19.62
CA TYR A 605 11.98 2.95 18.74
C TYR A 605 12.08 2.24 17.38
N LEU A 606 12.27 3.01 16.31
CA LEU A 606 12.48 2.51 14.94
C LEU A 606 13.86 2.93 14.43
N VAL A 607 14.54 2.02 13.75
CA VAL A 607 15.71 2.30 12.88
C VAL A 607 15.29 2.07 11.43
N ALA A 608 15.30 3.14 10.63
CA ALA A 608 14.84 3.12 9.24
C ALA A 608 15.71 3.95 8.28
N SER A 609 15.42 3.86 6.98
CA SER A 609 16.14 4.58 5.93
C SER A 609 15.88 6.09 5.92
N GLU A 610 14.64 6.48 6.24
CA GLU A 610 14.16 7.85 6.22
C GLU A 610 13.08 8.07 7.29
N TRP A 611 12.74 9.34 7.51
CA TRP A 611 11.72 9.72 8.48
C TRP A 611 10.33 9.21 8.09
N ASP A 612 10.05 9.22 6.79
CA ASP A 612 8.75 8.93 6.22
C ASP A 612 8.61 7.48 5.78
N THR A 613 8.50 6.61 6.78
CA THR A 613 8.18 5.20 6.60
C THR A 613 6.88 4.85 7.30
N GLN A 614 6.26 3.72 6.94
CA GLN A 614 4.97 3.32 7.51
C GLN A 614 5.05 3.10 9.03
N ILE A 615 6.07 2.37 9.52
CA ILE A 615 6.29 2.22 10.96
C ILE A 615 6.56 3.59 11.60
N GLY A 616 7.35 4.44 10.96
CA GLY A 616 7.64 5.79 11.45
C GLY A 616 6.37 6.63 11.64
N LYS A 617 5.45 6.58 10.67
CA LYS A 617 4.14 7.25 10.72
C LYS A 617 3.30 6.73 11.89
N GLN A 618 3.19 5.40 12.05
CA GLN A 618 2.42 4.78 13.12
C GLN A 618 2.94 5.19 14.50
N LEU A 619 4.25 5.11 14.72
CA LEU A 619 4.84 5.47 16.01
C LEU A 619 4.64 6.95 16.35
N ARG A 620 4.72 7.86 15.37
CA ARG A 620 4.46 9.30 15.58
C ARG A 620 3.00 9.61 15.87
N ALA A 621 2.06 8.81 15.37
CA ALA A 621 0.65 8.98 15.70
C ALA A 621 0.37 8.57 17.16
N GLY A 622 1.07 7.55 17.67
CA GLY A 622 0.88 7.02 19.02
C GLY A 622 1.77 7.61 20.11
N GLN A 623 2.87 8.28 19.77
CA GLN A 623 3.87 8.77 20.73
C GLN A 623 4.23 10.23 20.52
N SER A 624 4.39 10.96 21.63
CA SER A 624 4.82 12.37 21.64
C SER A 624 6.34 12.56 21.67
N GLN A 625 7.11 11.49 21.86
CA GLN A 625 8.57 11.53 22.07
C GLN A 625 9.35 11.10 20.82
N PRO A 626 10.61 11.56 20.65
CA PRO A 626 11.46 11.13 19.54
C PRO A 626 11.79 9.64 19.67
N CYS A 627 11.21 8.85 18.77
CA CYS A 627 11.32 7.40 18.73
C CYS A 627 11.96 6.89 17.42
N LEU A 628 12.59 7.77 16.64
CA LEU A 628 13.05 7.44 15.30
C LEU A 628 14.53 7.72 15.09
N PHE A 629 15.25 6.67 14.75
CA PHE A 629 16.60 6.71 14.21
C PHE A 629 16.54 6.56 12.69
N VAL A 630 17.20 7.47 11.98
CA VAL A 630 17.22 7.52 10.52
C VAL A 630 18.65 7.40 10.00
N THR A 631 18.86 6.53 9.01
CA THR A 631 20.14 6.47 8.29
C THR A 631 20.27 7.55 7.22
N ASN A 632 19.17 8.22 6.86
CA ASN A 632 19.08 9.27 5.83
C ASN A 632 19.60 8.85 4.45
N ILE A 633 19.59 7.55 4.14
CA ILE A 633 19.96 7.06 2.82
C ILE A 633 18.75 6.99 1.88
N GLY A 634 17.52 7.08 2.41
CA GLY A 634 16.29 7.03 1.62
C GLY A 634 16.05 5.67 0.97
N VAL A 635 15.24 5.67 -0.09
CA VAL A 635 14.90 4.45 -0.83
C VAL A 635 16.13 3.96 -1.61
N ARG A 636 16.34 2.63 -1.63
CA ARG A 636 17.41 1.98 -2.36
C ARG A 636 16.86 0.84 -3.22
N PRO A 637 17.01 0.91 -4.56
CA PRO A 637 16.42 -0.08 -5.46
C PRO A 637 17.27 -1.34 -5.65
N ALA A 638 18.53 -1.34 -5.19
CA ALA A 638 19.35 -2.53 -5.23
C ALA A 638 18.71 -3.66 -4.41
N GLU A 639 18.46 -4.81 -5.03
CA GLU A 639 17.97 -6.00 -4.34
C GLU A 639 19.00 -6.51 -3.30
N PRO A 640 20.31 -6.62 -3.62
CA PRO A 640 21.32 -6.88 -2.60
C PRO A 640 21.43 -5.71 -1.63
N CYS A 641 21.16 -5.96 -0.35
CA CYS A 641 21.32 -4.98 0.70
C CYS A 641 22.82 -4.69 0.92
N SER A 642 23.34 -3.61 0.34
CA SER A 642 24.73 -3.16 0.51
C SER A 642 24.79 -1.94 1.44
N LEU A 643 24.46 -0.75 0.92
CA LEU A 643 24.49 0.51 1.65
C LEU A 643 23.53 0.51 2.86
N SER A 644 22.35 -0.09 2.72
CA SER A 644 21.38 -0.19 3.81
C SER A 644 21.90 -0.94 5.03
N VAL A 645 22.71 -1.98 4.82
CA VAL A 645 23.33 -2.78 5.89
C VAL A 645 24.44 -1.98 6.55
N ALA A 646 25.36 -1.42 5.75
CA ALA A 646 26.46 -0.62 6.26
C ALA A 646 25.94 0.56 7.09
N ALA A 647 24.92 1.26 6.58
CA ALA A 647 24.34 2.42 7.24
C ALA A 647 23.62 2.06 8.54
N THR A 648 22.84 0.97 8.55
CA THR A 648 22.15 0.52 9.76
C THR A 648 23.15 0.07 10.83
N HIS A 649 24.19 -0.67 10.44
CA HIS A 649 25.23 -1.13 11.37
C HIS A 649 26.01 0.04 11.97
N HIS A 650 26.39 1.02 11.14
CA HIS A 650 27.10 2.21 11.59
C HIS A 650 26.23 3.08 12.52
N LEU A 651 24.94 3.26 12.20
CA LEU A 651 24.00 3.97 13.07
C LEU A 651 23.91 3.32 14.45
N LEU A 652 23.76 2.00 14.53
CA LEU A 652 23.69 1.28 15.80
C LEU A 652 25.01 1.36 16.57
N THR A 653 26.14 1.40 15.87
CA THR A 653 27.46 1.65 16.48
C THR A 653 27.54 3.04 17.10
N CYS A 654 27.07 4.08 16.40
CA CYS A 654 26.99 5.43 16.96
C CYS A 654 26.09 5.48 18.21
N LEU A 655 24.92 4.82 18.17
CA LEU A 655 24.03 4.71 19.33
C LEU A 655 24.71 4.00 20.51
N LEU A 656 25.47 2.93 20.26
CA LEU A 656 26.24 2.21 21.28
C LEU A 656 27.25 3.13 21.97
N VAL A 657 28.01 3.91 21.18
CA VAL A 657 29.00 4.88 21.69
C VAL A 657 28.31 5.92 22.58
N CYS A 658 27.18 6.47 22.13
CA CYS A 658 26.40 7.43 22.92
C CYS A 658 25.91 6.84 24.26
N LEU A 659 25.44 5.59 24.24
CA LEU A 659 25.04 4.88 25.46
C LEU A 659 26.21 4.67 26.41
N MET A 660 27.34 4.18 25.91
CA MET A 660 28.53 3.93 26.71
C MET A 660 29.05 5.21 27.37
N GLN A 661 29.09 6.30 26.61
CA GLN A 661 29.51 7.62 27.08
C GLN A 661 28.58 8.13 28.18
N SER A 662 27.27 8.12 27.94
CA SER A 662 26.31 8.65 28.91
C SER A 662 26.23 7.82 30.20
N VAL A 663 26.25 6.48 30.10
CA VAL A 663 26.31 5.59 31.28
C VAL A 663 27.59 5.83 32.09
N SER A 664 28.72 6.07 31.42
CA SER A 664 29.98 6.43 32.08
C SER A 664 29.91 7.79 32.77
N ASP A 665 29.41 8.82 32.08
CA ASP A 665 29.34 10.19 32.59
C ASP A 665 28.37 10.31 33.77
N GLN A 666 27.27 9.55 33.74
CA GLN A 666 26.31 9.45 34.84
C GLN A 666 26.77 8.52 35.99
N LYS A 667 27.96 7.92 35.88
CA LYS A 667 28.52 6.96 36.86
C LYS A 667 27.62 5.74 37.10
N LEU A 668 26.92 5.30 36.05
CA LEU A 668 25.98 4.19 36.12
C LEU A 668 26.63 2.83 35.80
N SER A 669 27.83 2.82 35.20
CA SER A 669 28.55 1.61 34.77
C SER A 669 28.66 0.52 35.85
N GLN A 670 28.84 0.93 37.11
CA GLN A 670 28.98 0.01 38.25
C GLN A 670 27.71 -0.80 38.54
N PHE A 671 26.52 -0.24 38.27
CA PHE A 671 25.24 -0.88 38.57
C PHE A 671 24.85 -1.93 37.53
N VAL A 672 25.45 -1.86 36.35
CA VAL A 672 25.24 -2.82 35.25
C VAL A 672 26.41 -3.76 35.03
N GLY A 673 27.45 -3.71 35.88
CA GLY A 673 28.61 -4.59 35.77
C GLY A 673 29.46 -4.34 34.53
N SER A 674 29.38 -3.14 33.96
CA SER A 674 30.17 -2.75 32.79
C SER A 674 31.66 -2.75 33.11
N LYS A 675 32.47 -3.30 32.18
CA LYS A 675 33.93 -3.45 32.37
C LYS A 675 34.79 -2.46 31.57
N TYR A 676 34.17 -1.66 30.71
CA TYR A 676 34.87 -0.69 29.88
C TYR A 676 35.24 0.57 30.67
N LYS A 677 36.33 1.22 30.28
CA LYS A 677 36.82 2.48 30.84
C LYS A 677 36.45 3.64 29.93
N GLN A 678 36.46 4.86 30.47
CA GLN A 678 36.21 6.07 29.66
C GLN A 678 37.23 6.25 28.52
N ALA A 679 38.47 5.78 28.70
CA ALA A 679 39.47 5.75 27.64
C ALA A 679 39.07 4.83 26.47
N ASP A 680 38.42 3.69 26.76
CA ASP A 680 37.94 2.76 25.74
C ASP A 680 36.82 3.40 24.91
N VAL A 681 35.92 4.17 25.55
CA VAL A 681 34.86 4.92 24.86
C VAL A 681 35.45 5.96 23.91
N ARG A 682 36.43 6.74 24.37
CA ARG A 682 37.12 7.74 23.52
C ARG A 682 37.85 7.10 22.34
N GLN A 683 38.47 5.93 22.55
CA GLN A 683 39.10 5.18 21.47
C GLN A 683 38.06 4.69 20.45
N LEU A 684 36.91 4.19 20.92
CA LEU A 684 35.83 3.75 20.05
C LEU A 684 35.25 4.90 19.21
N GLU A 685 35.08 6.08 19.81
CA GLU A 685 34.66 7.30 19.11
C GLU A 685 35.69 7.75 18.05
N THR A 686 36.97 7.67 18.39
CA THR A 686 38.07 7.95 17.45
C THR A 686 38.03 6.97 16.28
N ASN A 687 37.89 5.67 16.56
CA ASN A 687 37.80 4.63 15.54
C ASN A 687 36.56 4.81 14.65
N ALA A 688 35.40 5.19 15.22
CA ALA A 688 34.19 5.48 14.44
C ALA A 688 34.40 6.64 13.47
N THR A 689 35.21 7.64 13.85
CA THR A 689 35.57 8.77 12.98
C THR A 689 36.55 8.34 11.87
N LEU A 690 37.58 7.56 12.22
CA LEU A 690 38.57 7.03 11.26
C LEU A 690 37.97 6.00 10.30
N CYS A 691 36.88 5.33 10.69
CA CYS A 691 36.16 4.37 9.87
C CYS A 691 35.76 4.96 8.51
N VAL A 692 35.35 6.23 8.46
CA VAL A 692 34.99 6.91 7.20
C VAL A 692 36.17 6.90 6.22
N GLN A 693 37.37 7.27 6.69
CA GLN A 693 38.58 7.29 5.85
C GLN A 693 38.96 5.89 5.35
N ALA A 694 38.85 4.88 6.23
CA ALA A 694 39.08 3.49 5.84
C ALA A 694 38.06 3.01 4.80
N LEU A 695 36.79 3.43 4.92
CA LEU A 695 35.75 3.13 3.94
C LEU A 695 36.02 3.76 2.59
N GLU A 696 36.59 4.97 2.52
CA GLU A 696 37.00 5.56 1.24
C GLU A 696 38.07 4.72 0.54
N ASP A 697 38.99 4.14 1.30
CA ASP A 697 40.00 3.22 0.77
C ASP A 697 39.35 1.89 0.34
N ILE A 698 38.36 1.37 1.07
CA ILE A 698 37.69 0.11 0.74
C ILE A 698 36.82 0.26 -0.52
N THR A 699 36.03 1.33 -0.64
CA THR A 699 35.09 1.54 -1.75
C THR A 699 35.76 2.18 -2.96
N GLY A 700 36.88 2.88 -2.77
CA GLY A 700 37.56 3.64 -3.81
C GLY A 700 36.78 4.90 -4.21
N THR A 701 36.04 5.50 -3.28
CA THR A 701 35.28 6.74 -3.48
C THR A 701 35.30 7.55 -2.20
N THR A 702 35.50 8.87 -2.28
CA THR A 702 35.51 9.74 -1.09
C THR A 702 34.09 10.03 -0.59
N ALA A 703 33.96 10.57 0.63
CA ALA A 703 32.67 11.02 1.16
C ALA A 703 32.01 12.13 0.31
N GLU A 704 32.79 12.84 -0.50
CA GLU A 704 32.35 13.85 -1.47
C GLU A 704 32.01 13.25 -2.85
N LEU A 705 31.95 11.92 -2.96
CA LEU A 705 31.67 11.16 -4.19
C LEU A 705 32.72 11.34 -5.30
N VAL A 706 33.96 11.62 -4.92
CA VAL A 706 35.07 11.69 -5.87
C VAL A 706 35.73 10.31 -5.97
N PRO A 707 35.96 9.76 -7.18
CA PRO A 707 36.71 8.53 -7.34
C PRO A 707 38.10 8.64 -6.68
N LYS A 708 38.45 7.65 -5.86
CA LYS A 708 39.73 7.58 -5.15
C LYS A 708 40.52 6.40 -5.69
N ASP A 709 41.77 6.67 -6.09
CA ASP A 709 42.65 5.60 -6.54
C ASP A 709 43.17 4.80 -5.34
N SER A 710 42.46 3.72 -4.99
CA SER A 710 42.78 2.87 -3.85
C SER A 710 43.25 1.49 -4.29
N ALA A 711 44.44 1.09 -3.81
CA ALA A 711 44.97 -0.26 -3.99
C ALA A 711 44.03 -1.30 -3.35
N THR A 712 43.53 -1.02 -2.15
CA THR A 712 42.59 -1.89 -1.42
C THR A 712 41.31 -2.12 -2.21
N ALA A 713 40.71 -1.06 -2.77
CA ALA A 713 39.50 -1.19 -3.56
C ALA A 713 39.73 -2.01 -4.84
N LYS A 714 40.88 -1.83 -5.51
CA LYS A 714 41.26 -2.61 -6.69
C LYS A 714 41.44 -4.09 -6.34
N GLU A 715 42.13 -4.38 -5.25
CA GLU A 715 42.35 -5.74 -4.76
C GLU A 715 41.02 -6.43 -4.41
N LEU A 716 40.16 -5.77 -3.64
CA LEU A 716 38.84 -6.31 -3.26
C LEU A 716 37.95 -6.57 -4.48
N ARG A 717 37.97 -5.68 -5.49
CA ARG A 717 37.24 -5.92 -6.75
C ARG A 717 37.81 -7.10 -7.53
N ALA A 718 39.14 -7.26 -7.57
CA ALA A 718 39.78 -8.39 -8.23
C ALA A 718 39.47 -9.73 -7.52
N GLN A 719 39.48 -9.73 -6.18
CA GLN A 719 39.04 -10.88 -5.39
C GLN A 719 37.56 -11.17 -5.60
N GLY A 720 36.70 -10.15 -5.61
CA GLY A 720 35.27 -10.27 -5.90
C GLY A 720 35.00 -10.86 -7.27
N ALA A 721 35.75 -10.45 -8.30
CA ALA A 721 35.68 -11.05 -9.64
C ALA A 721 36.04 -12.55 -9.61
N THR A 722 37.10 -12.91 -8.88
CA THR A 722 37.50 -14.31 -8.68
C THR A 722 36.40 -15.12 -7.98
N TRP A 723 35.74 -14.55 -6.97
CA TRP A 723 34.60 -15.18 -6.30
C TRP A 723 33.37 -15.30 -7.21
N ALA A 724 33.12 -14.30 -8.07
CA ALA A 724 32.05 -14.36 -9.05
C ALA A 724 32.28 -15.50 -10.05
N ASP A 725 33.54 -15.75 -10.45
CA ASP A 725 33.89 -16.88 -11.31
C ASP A 725 33.55 -18.23 -10.66
N HIS A 726 33.71 -18.38 -9.33
CA HIS A 726 33.28 -19.59 -8.61
C HIS A 726 31.76 -19.79 -8.64
N VAL A 727 30.97 -18.71 -8.59
CA VAL A 727 29.51 -18.80 -8.74
C VAL A 727 29.11 -19.22 -10.15
N LEU A 728 29.90 -18.81 -11.17
CA LEU A 728 29.71 -19.16 -12.57
C LEU A 728 30.32 -20.51 -12.98
N GLU A 729 31.15 -21.10 -12.13
CA GLU A 729 31.85 -22.37 -12.38
C GLU A 729 30.87 -23.49 -12.72
N LEU A 730 29.78 -23.64 -11.98
CA LEU A 730 28.78 -24.69 -12.22
C LEU A 730 28.06 -24.51 -13.57
N PRO A 731 27.51 -23.33 -13.93
CA PRO A 731 27.01 -23.08 -15.27
C PRO A 731 28.02 -23.33 -16.39
N LEU A 732 29.29 -22.93 -16.20
CA LEU A 732 30.36 -23.14 -17.18
C LEU A 732 30.66 -24.63 -17.35
N ALA A 733 30.74 -25.39 -16.25
CA ALA A 733 30.91 -26.83 -16.28
C ALA A 733 29.77 -27.53 -17.05
N TRP A 734 28.52 -27.08 -16.88
CA TRP A 734 27.38 -27.59 -17.65
C TRP A 734 27.50 -27.28 -19.15
N LEU A 735 27.88 -26.06 -19.52
CA LEU A 735 28.08 -25.68 -20.91
C LEU A 735 29.19 -26.48 -21.59
N LEU A 736 30.32 -26.66 -20.91
CA LEU A 736 31.45 -27.46 -21.39
C LEU A 736 31.07 -28.94 -21.54
N SER A 737 30.31 -29.48 -20.57
CA SER A 737 29.80 -30.85 -20.64
C SER A 737 28.83 -31.02 -21.82
N ALA A 738 27.92 -30.07 -22.03
CA ALA A 738 27.00 -30.10 -23.16
C ALA A 738 27.74 -30.00 -24.52
N ALA A 739 28.72 -29.10 -24.61
CA ALA A 739 29.56 -28.95 -25.80
C ALA A 739 30.34 -30.24 -26.09
N TYR A 740 30.90 -30.89 -25.06
CA TYR A 740 31.58 -32.18 -25.19
C TYR A 740 30.62 -33.27 -25.70
N ILE A 741 29.41 -33.38 -25.15
CA ILE A 741 28.40 -34.36 -25.61
C ILE A 741 28.06 -34.11 -27.09
N VAL A 742 27.79 -32.86 -27.47
CA VAL A 742 27.50 -32.53 -28.88
C VAL A 742 28.67 -32.91 -29.79
N ALA A 743 29.90 -32.58 -29.39
CA ALA A 743 31.10 -32.85 -30.16
C ALA A 743 31.56 -34.32 -30.17
N THR A 744 30.95 -35.19 -29.36
CA THR A 744 31.33 -36.61 -29.30
C THR A 744 30.20 -37.57 -29.70
N VAL A 745 28.95 -37.13 -29.63
CA VAL A 745 27.76 -37.94 -29.91
C VAL A 745 27.04 -37.51 -31.19
N VAL A 746 27.10 -36.23 -31.55
CA VAL A 746 26.36 -35.69 -32.72
C VAL A 746 27.25 -35.55 -33.96
N SER A 747 28.56 -35.32 -33.79
CA SER A 747 29.56 -35.46 -34.85
C SER A 747 29.99 -36.90 -35.04
#